data_AF-A0A6P7J4V4-F1
#
_entry.id   AF-A0A6P7J4V4-F1
#
_cell.length_a   1.000
_cell.length_b   1.000
_cell.length_c   1.000
_cell.angle_alpha   90.00
_cell.angle_beta   90.00
_cell.angle_gamma   90.00
#
_symmetry.space_group_name_H-M   'P 1'
#
loop_
_entity.id
_entity.type
_entity.pdbx_description
1 polymer ?
#
loop_
_entity_poly.entity_id
_entity_poly.type
_entity_poly.pdbx_seq_one_letter_code
_entity_poly.pdbx_strand_id
1 'polypeptide(L)'
;MSAQKDCEFLVKRARELVSDDPCAAKAWLITARTLYPTDFNIQYEMYIIERNAERTASAGRLLYDMFLNFPDQPIVWREISVITAALRSDSQDKHTQFLRGLFETLPGRVQCEMLLKATEQCFNTLEKAEMLLLLLKRFPESVVQHGVNLGETLLEAEASENVETPVNCFRKLFVCDVLPLVINNMDMRLPASLMQKYMLKAAEFYIGYVTRGPSPDVQIQGSQEGGTLKSPTVSRGSQRYVIDGLSEKSSVVAEPWERLLDVLAVVGARCEWQGDKGQRNYADMLQRVKELCRYLPSLEGDTRSRCCSQVVICAALVLFRSAFFYVSAVQPALFQGVNALSSGPWILVEDLSSVYNDVELERGALKHAHKKRKLADGREKTMSSDDEEGLGKNRRHILVNKNEMPGWSETLESFRTARESWDLLHSHDSLETEFKKICATWKTDSWLWFRIFLTDMIIYQGQYRKALSSLHQMAAVQQPQPGQQSPSGQASLEHHRALIQQASCHYALGEYRMACEKLLDVVSGLIPPNQEPVKTLEDQTRVKTKTRKGNDLRLLPCTSKSVLPFCLQLMLACFKLRAFTDNRDDLSLGHVVVLLQYDWPQGEMLFLKAVDKICQQGSFQYENFFNYVTNIDMLEEFAYLRTPEGGRIQLELLPNQGMLIKNPSPALGVELNTLLLQGVQTMDRYPRPLLPQSPSCLPHLPSLPASRHHTVTRGITKGVKEDFRLAMERQVSRCGENLLSVLHRFCINEKIIIIQSLP
;
A
#
# COMPACT_ATOMS: atom_id res chain seq x y z
N MET A 1 2.56 -82.69 13.69
CA MET A 1 1.68 -81.53 13.95
C MET A 1 2.50 -80.29 13.66
N SER A 2 1.97 -79.32 12.90
CA SER A 2 2.79 -78.23 12.37
C SER A 2 3.03 -77.17 13.45
N ALA A 3 4.28 -76.71 13.59
CA ALA A 3 4.69 -75.68 14.57
C ALA A 3 3.75 -74.46 14.60
N GLN A 4 3.16 -74.09 13.46
CA GLN A 4 2.14 -73.05 13.33
C GLN A 4 0.94 -73.23 14.28
N LYS A 5 0.41 -74.46 14.39
CA LYS A 5 -0.77 -74.76 15.23
C LYS A 5 -0.43 -74.71 16.71
N ASP A 6 0.81 -75.03 17.07
CA ASP A 6 1.30 -74.97 18.43
C ASP A 6 1.50 -73.50 18.86
N CYS A 7 2.05 -72.63 18.00
CA CYS A 7 2.14 -71.18 18.23
C CYS A 7 0.75 -70.55 18.45
N GLU A 8 -0.21 -70.84 17.57
CA GLU A 8 -1.58 -70.32 17.67
C GLU A 8 -2.28 -70.76 18.96
N PHE A 9 -2.09 -72.01 19.38
CA PHE A 9 -2.61 -72.53 20.64
C PHE A 9 -2.04 -71.79 21.86
N LEU A 10 -0.72 -71.58 21.90
CA LEU A 10 -0.05 -70.89 23.00
C LEU A 10 -0.48 -69.43 23.11
N VAL A 11 -0.58 -68.72 21.98
CA VAL A 11 -1.09 -67.34 21.92
C VAL A 11 -2.54 -67.27 22.38
N LYS A 12 -3.41 -68.19 21.92
CA LYS A 12 -4.81 -68.25 22.34
C LYS A 12 -4.93 -68.49 23.85
N ARG A 13 -4.14 -69.41 24.40
CA ARG A 13 -4.17 -69.72 25.84
C ARG A 13 -3.69 -68.56 26.69
N ALA A 14 -2.68 -67.83 26.24
CA ALA A 14 -2.23 -66.61 26.90
C ALA A 14 -3.34 -65.55 26.93
N ARG A 15 -4.03 -65.29 25.81
CA ARG A 15 -5.14 -64.32 25.71
C ARG A 15 -6.27 -64.60 26.69
N GLU A 16 -6.69 -65.85 26.82
CA GLU A 16 -7.74 -66.27 27.75
C GLU A 16 -7.41 -65.94 29.21
N LEU A 17 -6.12 -65.87 29.57
CA LEU A 17 -5.65 -65.63 30.92
C LEU A 17 -5.32 -64.15 31.19
N VAL A 18 -5.32 -63.26 30.19
CA VAL A 18 -4.89 -61.86 30.38
C VAL A 18 -5.75 -61.10 31.39
N SER A 19 -7.06 -61.34 31.41
CA SER A 19 -7.99 -60.69 32.35
C SER A 19 -7.93 -61.27 33.75
N ASP A 20 -7.68 -62.58 33.86
CA ASP A 20 -7.87 -63.34 35.09
C ASP A 20 -6.56 -63.53 35.86
N ASP A 21 -5.46 -63.81 35.14
CA ASP A 21 -4.12 -63.95 35.68
C ASP A 21 -3.06 -63.44 34.68
N PRO A 22 -2.73 -62.14 34.74
CA PRO A 22 -1.72 -61.53 33.88
C PRO A 22 -0.32 -62.15 34.04
N CYS A 23 -0.02 -62.76 35.20
CA CYS A 23 1.28 -63.40 35.43
C CYS A 23 1.36 -64.75 34.72
N ALA A 24 0.28 -65.55 34.79
CA ALA A 24 0.18 -66.79 34.03
C ALA A 24 0.20 -66.53 32.52
N ALA A 25 -0.54 -65.54 32.02
CA ALA A 25 -0.53 -65.16 30.61
C ALA A 25 0.89 -64.82 30.10
N LYS A 26 1.67 -64.08 30.91
CA LYS A 26 3.08 -63.79 30.60
C LYS A 26 3.96 -65.04 30.64
N ALA A 27 3.77 -65.93 31.61
CA ALA A 27 4.54 -67.17 31.71
C ALA A 27 4.32 -68.06 30.46
N TRP A 28 3.07 -68.14 29.98
CA TRP A 28 2.74 -68.82 28.72
C TRP A 28 3.47 -68.22 27.52
N LEU A 29 3.48 -66.89 27.38
CA LEU A 29 4.14 -66.23 26.25
C LEU A 29 5.67 -66.25 26.34
N ILE A 30 6.25 -66.17 27.53
CA ILE A 30 7.70 -66.35 27.71
C ILE A 30 8.09 -67.77 27.27
N THR A 31 7.33 -68.77 27.70
CA THR A 31 7.54 -70.18 27.29
C THR A 31 7.41 -70.32 25.78
N ALA A 32 6.36 -69.74 25.19
CA ALA A 32 6.13 -69.76 23.75
C ALA A 32 7.27 -69.10 22.97
N ARG A 33 7.76 -67.93 23.42
CA ARG A 33 8.88 -67.21 22.81
C ARG A 33 10.19 -67.99 22.93
N THR A 34 10.41 -68.73 24.01
CA THR A 34 11.59 -69.60 24.15
C THR A 34 11.54 -70.77 23.17
N LEU A 35 10.37 -71.35 22.93
CA LEU A 35 10.18 -72.46 21.99
C LEU A 35 10.21 -72.02 20.52
N TYR A 36 9.65 -70.84 20.23
CA TYR A 36 9.48 -70.30 18.88
C TYR A 36 9.92 -68.83 18.80
N PRO A 37 11.24 -68.53 18.92
CA PRO A 37 11.74 -67.16 19.03
C PRO A 37 11.54 -66.31 17.77
N THR A 38 11.40 -66.95 16.60
CA THR A 38 11.21 -66.27 15.31
C THR A 38 9.75 -66.13 14.90
N ASP A 39 8.80 -66.51 15.76
CA ASP A 39 7.38 -66.38 15.46
C ASP A 39 6.87 -64.96 15.76
N PHE A 40 6.36 -64.27 14.73
CA PHE A 40 5.86 -62.91 14.87
C PHE A 40 4.62 -62.82 15.77
N ASN A 41 3.70 -63.78 15.71
CA ASN A 41 2.43 -63.71 16.43
C ASN A 41 2.65 -63.78 17.96
N ILE A 42 3.60 -64.60 18.41
CA ILE A 42 3.98 -64.67 19.83
C ILE A 42 4.59 -63.34 20.29
N GLN A 43 5.53 -62.77 19.52
CA GLN A 43 6.16 -61.49 19.89
C GLN A 43 5.17 -60.32 19.88
N TYR A 44 4.29 -60.28 18.89
CA TYR A 44 3.24 -59.26 18.79
C TYR A 44 2.24 -59.38 19.94
N GLU A 45 1.84 -60.59 20.34
CA GLU A 45 0.95 -60.77 21.49
C GLU A 45 1.58 -60.28 22.80
N MET A 46 2.87 -60.59 23.01
CA MET A 46 3.62 -60.06 24.15
C MET A 46 3.63 -58.53 24.16
N TYR A 47 3.85 -57.91 23.00
CA TYR A 47 3.83 -56.45 22.86
C TYR A 47 2.46 -55.86 23.22
N ILE A 48 1.37 -56.43 22.70
CA ILE A 48 0.02 -55.93 22.93
C ILE A 48 -0.37 -55.98 24.41
N ILE A 49 -0.02 -57.06 25.12
CA ILE A 49 -0.29 -57.17 26.56
C ILE A 49 0.47 -56.10 27.35
N GLU A 50 1.76 -55.89 27.05
CA GLU A 50 2.55 -54.87 27.77
C GLU A 50 2.13 -53.44 27.39
N ARG A 51 1.73 -53.22 26.14
CA ARG A 51 1.19 -51.94 25.65
C ARG A 51 -0.12 -51.59 26.35
N ASN A 52 -1.06 -52.53 26.41
CA ASN A 52 -2.36 -52.33 27.04
C ASN A 52 -2.24 -52.20 28.57
N ALA A 53 -1.17 -52.74 29.16
CA ALA A 53 -0.81 -52.53 30.57
C ALA A 53 -0.01 -51.23 30.82
N GLU A 54 0.15 -50.38 29.80
CA GLU A 54 0.86 -49.09 29.83
C GLU A 54 2.32 -49.20 30.34
N ARG A 55 2.98 -50.34 30.13
CA ARG A 55 4.38 -50.56 30.57
C ARG A 55 5.38 -50.17 29.49
N THR A 56 5.79 -48.90 29.47
CA THR A 56 6.67 -48.32 28.45
C THR A 56 7.97 -49.09 28.23
N ALA A 57 8.70 -49.47 29.29
CA ALA A 57 9.99 -50.16 29.18
C ALA A 57 9.88 -51.57 28.57
N SER A 58 8.88 -52.35 29.00
CA SER A 58 8.66 -53.71 28.51
C SER A 58 8.11 -53.71 27.08
N ALA A 59 7.12 -52.86 26.81
CA ALA A 59 6.56 -52.69 25.47
C ALA A 59 7.61 -52.16 24.49
N GLY A 60 8.47 -51.23 24.92
CA GLY A 60 9.52 -50.63 24.10
C GLY A 60 10.59 -51.64 23.67
N ARG A 61 11.01 -52.53 24.58
CA ARG A 61 11.93 -53.63 24.24
C ARG A 61 11.31 -54.58 23.20
N LEU A 62 10.04 -54.92 23.36
CA LEU A 62 9.34 -55.79 22.40
C LEU A 62 9.14 -55.10 21.06
N LEU A 63 8.86 -53.80 21.05
CA LEU A 63 8.80 -53.00 19.83
C LEU A 63 10.16 -52.95 19.11
N TYR A 64 11.25 -52.80 19.86
CA TYR A 64 12.62 -52.88 19.33
C TYR A 64 12.89 -54.23 18.66
N ASP A 65 12.59 -55.34 19.36
CA ASP A 65 12.77 -56.69 18.82
C ASP A 65 11.92 -56.91 17.55
N MET A 66 10.67 -56.42 17.55
CA MET A 66 9.79 -56.51 16.39
C MET A 66 10.29 -55.70 15.19
N PHE A 67 10.74 -54.47 15.41
CA PHE A 67 11.23 -53.58 14.37
C PHE A 67 12.46 -54.14 13.64
N LEU A 68 13.39 -54.77 14.38
CA LEU A 68 14.60 -55.32 13.80
C LEU A 68 14.37 -56.67 13.10
N ASN A 69 13.59 -57.55 13.72
CA ASN A 69 13.45 -58.92 13.23
C ASN A 69 12.31 -59.12 12.24
N PHE A 70 11.33 -58.20 12.20
CA PHE A 70 10.13 -58.33 11.37
C PHE A 70 9.76 -57.03 10.61
N PRO A 71 10.68 -56.44 9.84
CA PRO A 71 10.44 -55.17 9.15
C PRO A 71 9.36 -55.25 8.05
N ASP A 72 9.07 -56.44 7.51
CA ASP A 72 8.08 -56.62 6.44
C ASP A 72 6.64 -56.75 6.97
N GLN A 73 6.44 -56.78 8.29
CA GLN A 73 5.12 -56.97 8.88
C GLN A 73 4.34 -55.64 8.88
N PRO A 74 3.17 -55.55 8.21
CA PRO A 74 2.42 -54.29 8.08
C PRO A 74 1.88 -53.79 9.42
N ILE A 75 1.67 -54.69 10.37
CA ILE A 75 1.20 -54.37 11.71
C ILE A 75 2.24 -53.55 12.48
N VAL A 76 3.54 -53.86 12.32
CA VAL A 76 4.62 -53.09 12.95
C VAL A 76 4.60 -51.65 12.43
N TRP A 77 4.41 -51.47 11.12
CA TRP A 77 4.32 -50.13 10.53
C TRP A 77 3.08 -49.36 10.97
N ARG A 78 1.93 -50.01 11.18
CA ARG A 78 0.76 -49.36 11.79
C ARG A 78 1.07 -48.81 13.19
N GLU A 79 1.76 -49.59 14.02
CA GLU A 79 2.19 -49.12 15.35
C GLU A 79 3.16 -47.95 15.24
N ILE A 80 4.15 -48.02 14.34
CA ILE A 80 5.09 -46.93 14.10
C ILE A 80 4.35 -45.67 13.63
N SER A 81 3.39 -45.77 12.72
CA SER A 81 2.57 -44.63 12.28
C SER A 81 1.80 -43.97 13.42
N VAL A 82 1.26 -44.75 14.35
CA VAL A 82 0.57 -44.23 15.54
C VAL A 82 1.55 -43.51 16.48
N ILE A 83 2.73 -44.09 16.69
CA ILE A 83 3.79 -43.48 17.51
C ILE A 83 4.28 -42.17 16.88
N THR A 84 4.56 -42.14 15.58
CA THR A 84 5.04 -40.94 14.89
C THR A 84 3.98 -39.85 14.78
N ALA A 85 2.70 -40.20 14.67
CA ALA A 85 1.60 -39.26 14.81
C ALA A 85 1.55 -38.64 16.22
N ALA A 86 1.73 -39.44 17.27
CA ALA A 86 1.78 -38.96 18.65
C ALA A 86 3.01 -38.06 18.93
N LEU A 87 4.14 -38.32 18.27
CA LEU A 87 5.34 -37.47 18.35
C LEU A 87 5.15 -36.10 17.69
N ARG A 88 4.32 -36.00 16.64
CA ARG A 88 4.02 -34.74 15.93
C ARG A 88 2.84 -33.96 16.53
N SER A 89 1.95 -34.65 17.24
CA SER A 89 0.81 -34.04 17.91
C SER A 89 1.26 -33.16 19.07
N ASP A 90 0.53 -32.07 19.35
CA ASP A 90 0.70 -31.25 20.57
C ASP A 90 -0.15 -31.75 21.75
N SER A 91 -0.91 -32.84 21.56
CA SER A 91 -1.82 -33.35 22.57
C SER A 91 -1.09 -33.77 23.86
N GLN A 92 -1.75 -33.52 24.99
CA GLN A 92 -1.29 -33.87 26.34
C GLN A 92 -2.12 -35.01 26.95
N ASP A 93 -2.90 -35.70 26.14
CA ASP A 93 -3.66 -36.87 26.59
C ASP A 93 -2.71 -38.01 27.03
N LYS A 94 -3.19 -38.83 27.95
CA LYS A 94 -2.41 -39.92 28.55
C LYS A 94 -1.89 -40.90 27.50
N HIS A 95 -2.66 -41.16 26.45
CA HIS A 95 -2.29 -42.11 25.41
C HIS A 95 -1.14 -41.57 24.54
N THR A 96 -1.22 -40.31 24.11
CA THR A 96 -0.10 -39.64 23.41
C THR A 96 1.17 -39.61 24.27
N GLN A 97 1.05 -39.31 25.56
CA GLN A 97 2.21 -39.32 26.48
C GLN A 97 2.82 -40.71 26.61
N PHE A 98 1.99 -41.76 26.72
CA PHE A 98 2.45 -43.15 26.71
C PHE A 98 3.21 -43.50 25.43
N LEU A 99 2.68 -43.16 24.25
CA LEU A 99 3.33 -43.43 22.96
C LEU A 99 4.65 -42.69 22.79
N ARG A 100 4.74 -41.44 23.25
CA ARG A 100 6.02 -40.70 23.29
C ARG A 100 6.99 -41.40 24.23
N GLY A 101 6.54 -41.75 25.45
CA GLY A 101 7.36 -42.47 26.42
C GLY A 101 7.85 -43.83 25.91
N LEU A 102 7.01 -44.56 25.16
CA LEU A 102 7.37 -45.81 24.50
C LEU A 102 8.52 -45.60 23.50
N PHE A 103 8.43 -44.58 22.66
CA PHE A 103 9.50 -44.23 21.71
C PHE A 103 10.82 -43.87 22.41
N GLU A 104 10.77 -43.10 23.51
CA GLU A 104 11.97 -42.70 24.27
C GLU A 104 12.73 -43.89 24.89
N THR A 105 12.09 -45.06 25.07
CA THR A 105 12.78 -46.26 25.58
C THR A 105 13.68 -46.94 24.55
N LEU A 106 13.51 -46.64 23.26
CA LEU A 106 14.30 -47.22 22.19
C LEU A 106 15.71 -46.61 22.17
N PRO A 107 16.76 -47.36 21.79
CA PRO A 107 18.10 -46.78 21.59
C PRO A 107 18.09 -45.68 20.53
N GLY A 108 18.85 -44.60 20.74
CA GLY A 108 18.84 -43.42 19.83
C GLY A 108 19.12 -43.74 18.36
N ARG A 109 20.01 -44.71 18.07
CA ARG A 109 20.25 -45.20 16.70
C ARG A 109 18.99 -45.78 16.05
N VAL A 110 18.21 -46.53 16.83
CA VAL A 110 16.97 -47.18 16.37
C VAL A 110 15.87 -46.16 16.21
N GLN A 111 15.76 -45.21 17.14
CA GLN A 111 14.83 -44.08 17.02
C GLN A 111 15.05 -43.33 15.69
N CYS A 112 16.32 -43.03 15.37
CA CYS A 112 16.70 -42.36 14.12
C CYS A 112 16.34 -43.23 12.90
N GLU A 113 16.73 -44.51 12.88
CA GLU A 113 16.41 -45.44 11.78
C GLU A 113 14.90 -45.61 11.56
N MET A 114 14.13 -45.72 12.65
CA MET A 114 12.67 -45.83 12.62
C MET A 114 12.03 -44.59 11.99
N LEU A 115 12.47 -43.39 12.37
CA LEU A 115 11.97 -42.14 11.79
C LEU A 115 12.38 -41.98 10.32
N LEU A 116 13.59 -42.38 9.93
CA LEU A 116 14.03 -42.37 8.54
C LEU A 116 13.14 -43.26 7.67
N LYS A 117 12.97 -44.53 8.06
CA LYS A 117 12.11 -45.46 7.32
C LYS A 117 10.64 -45.04 7.30
N ALA A 118 10.13 -44.47 8.40
CA ALA A 118 8.78 -43.91 8.42
C ALA A 118 8.61 -42.74 7.44
N THR A 119 9.66 -41.92 7.27
CA THR A 119 9.68 -40.81 6.30
C THR A 119 9.63 -41.33 4.85
N GLU A 120 10.28 -42.47 4.57
CA GLU A 120 10.25 -43.11 3.24
C GLU A 120 8.86 -43.64 2.86
N GLN A 121 8.01 -43.94 3.84
CA GLN A 121 6.64 -44.42 3.63
C GLN A 121 5.61 -43.30 3.48
N CYS A 122 6.00 -42.03 3.66
CA CYS A 122 5.09 -40.90 3.52
C CYS A 122 4.73 -40.66 2.05
N PHE A 123 3.44 -40.48 1.76
CA PHE A 123 2.94 -40.33 0.38
C PHE A 123 3.03 -38.90 -0.16
N ASN A 124 2.77 -37.90 0.69
CA ASN A 124 2.77 -36.49 0.28
C ASN A 124 4.01 -35.74 0.80
N THR A 125 4.40 -34.69 0.09
CA THR A 125 5.63 -33.94 0.37
C THR A 125 5.61 -33.23 1.72
N LEU A 126 4.46 -32.71 2.14
CA LEU A 126 4.32 -31.99 3.42
C LEU A 126 4.49 -32.94 4.61
N GLU A 127 3.83 -34.09 4.59
CA GLU A 127 3.94 -35.12 5.61
C GLU A 127 5.37 -35.66 5.71
N LYS A 128 5.99 -35.92 4.55
CA LYS A 128 7.40 -36.30 4.47
C LYS A 128 8.30 -35.23 5.09
N ALA A 129 8.04 -33.96 4.80
CA ALA A 129 8.81 -32.84 5.33
C ALA A 129 8.63 -32.67 6.85
N GLU A 130 7.41 -32.81 7.37
CA GLU A 130 7.14 -32.77 8.82
C GLU A 130 7.81 -33.92 9.57
N MET A 131 7.74 -35.13 9.00
CA MET A 131 8.41 -36.31 9.56
C MET A 131 9.93 -36.14 9.58
N LEU A 132 10.51 -35.64 8.49
CA LEU A 132 11.94 -35.38 8.42
C LEU A 132 12.34 -34.22 9.34
N LEU A 133 11.52 -33.17 9.47
CA LEU A 133 11.73 -32.08 10.42
C LEU A 133 11.77 -32.57 11.87
N LEU A 134 10.87 -33.49 12.25
CA LEU A 134 10.88 -34.12 13.57
C LEU A 134 12.21 -34.83 13.83
N LEU A 135 12.71 -35.57 12.84
CA LEU A 135 14.01 -36.23 12.90
C LEU A 135 15.14 -35.22 13.06
N LEU A 136 15.19 -34.17 12.23
CA LEU A 136 16.23 -33.15 12.27
C LEU A 136 16.29 -32.38 13.60
N LYS A 137 15.13 -32.11 14.20
CA LYS A 137 15.04 -31.44 15.51
C LYS A 137 15.54 -32.33 16.66
N ARG A 138 15.41 -33.66 16.54
CA ARG A 138 15.82 -34.64 17.56
C ARG A 138 17.27 -35.12 17.41
N PHE A 139 17.75 -35.26 16.17
CA PHE A 139 19.08 -35.80 15.86
C PHE A 139 19.88 -34.77 15.03
N PRO A 140 20.65 -33.87 15.69
CA PRO A 140 21.38 -32.81 15.00
C PRO A 140 22.40 -33.30 13.95
N GLU A 141 22.98 -34.49 14.15
CA GLU A 141 23.91 -35.12 13.19
C GLU A 141 23.23 -35.38 11.83
N SER A 142 21.93 -35.67 11.84
CA SER A 142 21.14 -35.91 10.63
C SER A 142 20.90 -34.65 9.80
N VAL A 143 21.09 -33.45 10.38
CA VAL A 143 20.97 -32.18 9.65
C VAL A 143 21.99 -32.10 8.52
N VAL A 144 23.22 -32.57 8.76
CA VAL A 144 24.29 -32.59 7.75
C VAL A 144 23.92 -33.48 6.56
N GLN A 145 23.23 -34.59 6.82
CA GLN A 145 22.86 -35.57 5.79
C GLN A 145 21.59 -35.19 5.03
N HIS A 146 20.58 -34.66 5.73
CA HIS A 146 19.23 -34.51 5.16
C HIS A 146 18.70 -33.08 5.11
N GLY A 147 19.31 -32.14 5.84
CA GLY A 147 18.78 -30.77 6.00
C GLY A 147 18.71 -29.98 4.70
N VAL A 148 19.80 -29.96 3.92
CA VAL A 148 19.84 -29.26 2.62
C VAL A 148 18.89 -29.92 1.61
N ASN A 149 18.89 -31.25 1.54
CA ASN A 149 18.03 -32.00 0.63
C ASN A 149 16.54 -31.76 0.91
N LEU A 150 16.16 -31.70 2.20
CA LEU A 150 14.80 -31.35 2.60
C LEU A 150 14.44 -29.92 2.15
N GLY A 151 15.35 -28.96 2.34
CA GLY A 151 15.15 -27.59 1.90
C GLY A 151 14.92 -27.47 0.39
N GLU A 152 15.76 -28.11 -0.42
CA GLU A 152 15.57 -28.12 -1.88
C GLU A 152 14.29 -28.86 -2.29
N THR A 153 13.96 -29.99 -1.66
CA THR A 153 12.69 -30.72 -1.94
C THR A 153 11.46 -29.82 -1.72
N LEU A 154 11.45 -29.00 -0.66
CA LEU A 154 10.37 -28.05 -0.40
C LEU A 154 10.29 -26.94 -1.44
N LEU A 155 11.44 -26.41 -1.89
CA LEU A 155 11.49 -25.38 -2.93
C LEU A 155 11.12 -25.94 -4.32
N GLU A 156 11.45 -27.20 -4.60
CA GLU A 156 11.04 -27.91 -5.81
C GLU A 156 9.53 -28.18 -5.81
N ALA A 157 8.96 -28.55 -4.67
CA ALA A 157 7.51 -28.72 -4.53
C ALA A 157 6.75 -27.39 -4.75
N GLU A 158 7.24 -26.30 -4.17
CA GLU A 158 6.72 -24.95 -4.43
C GLU A 158 6.70 -24.60 -5.92
N ALA A 159 7.78 -24.93 -6.64
CA ALA A 159 7.89 -24.68 -8.08
C ALA A 159 6.95 -25.59 -8.90
N SER A 160 6.80 -26.86 -8.49
CA SER A 160 6.00 -27.86 -9.21
C SER A 160 4.50 -27.62 -9.07
N GLU A 161 4.06 -27.14 -7.90
CA GLU A 161 2.65 -26.83 -7.63
C GLU A 161 2.23 -25.44 -8.15
N ASN A 162 3.14 -24.71 -8.80
CA ASN A 162 2.91 -23.39 -9.41
C ASN A 162 2.26 -22.39 -8.45
N VAL A 163 2.74 -22.35 -7.20
CA VAL A 163 2.19 -21.47 -6.16
C VAL A 163 2.47 -20.01 -6.50
N GLU A 164 1.41 -19.19 -6.58
CA GLU A 164 1.50 -17.80 -7.05
C GLU A 164 2.22 -16.85 -6.09
N THR A 165 2.22 -17.18 -4.79
CA THR A 165 2.76 -16.33 -3.72
C THR A 165 3.92 -17.00 -2.99
N PRO A 166 4.98 -16.26 -2.62
CA PRO A 166 6.07 -16.80 -1.81
C PRO A 166 5.61 -17.17 -0.40
N VAL A 167 4.42 -16.72 0.04
CA VAL A 167 3.91 -17.00 1.37
C VAL A 167 2.98 -18.21 1.33
N ASN A 168 3.58 -19.39 1.31
CA ASN A 168 2.90 -20.68 1.19
C ASN A 168 3.44 -21.70 2.21
N CYS A 169 2.82 -22.88 2.29
CA CYS A 169 3.15 -23.92 3.26
C CYS A 169 4.59 -24.43 3.11
N PHE A 170 5.06 -24.68 1.89
CA PHE A 170 6.41 -25.17 1.61
C PHE A 170 7.47 -24.15 2.01
N ARG A 171 7.30 -22.89 1.58
CA ARG A 171 8.23 -21.81 1.90
C ARG A 171 8.25 -21.52 3.40
N LYS A 172 7.09 -21.58 4.07
CA LYS A 172 7.01 -21.43 5.52
C LYS A 172 7.80 -22.53 6.24
N LEU A 173 7.59 -23.80 5.89
CA LEU A 173 8.35 -24.91 6.49
C LEU A 173 9.84 -24.77 6.22
N PHE A 174 10.21 -24.41 5.00
CA PHE A 174 11.62 -24.18 4.66
C PHE A 174 12.23 -23.05 5.48
N VAL A 175 11.63 -21.85 5.44
CA VAL A 175 12.23 -20.63 6.02
C VAL A 175 12.15 -20.61 7.55
N CYS A 176 11.04 -21.06 8.14
CA CYS A 176 10.83 -20.96 9.59
C CYS A 176 11.29 -22.20 10.37
N ASP A 177 11.32 -23.38 9.74
CA ASP A 177 11.59 -24.65 10.43
C ASP A 177 12.91 -25.31 9.95
N VAL A 178 13.15 -25.44 8.64
CA VAL A 178 14.34 -26.14 8.11
C VAL A 178 15.59 -25.26 8.11
N LEU A 179 15.49 -24.05 7.53
CA LEU A 179 16.61 -23.16 7.31
C LEU A 179 17.35 -22.82 8.63
N PRO A 180 16.66 -22.51 9.75
CA PRO A 180 17.33 -22.27 11.02
C PRO A 180 18.13 -23.47 11.52
N LEU A 181 17.68 -24.70 11.28
CA LEU A 181 18.43 -25.92 11.65
C LEU A 181 19.70 -26.06 10.80
N VAL A 182 19.59 -25.77 9.50
CA VAL A 182 20.69 -25.89 8.54
C VAL A 182 21.78 -24.85 8.81
N ILE A 183 21.43 -23.57 8.95
CA ILE A 183 22.43 -22.49 9.04
C ILE A 183 23.15 -22.46 10.41
N ASN A 184 22.46 -22.85 11.48
CA ASN A 184 23.01 -22.87 12.85
C ASN A 184 23.84 -24.13 13.17
N ASN A 185 23.82 -25.16 12.31
CA ASN A 185 24.60 -26.36 12.52
C ASN A 185 26.08 -26.12 12.17
N MET A 186 26.99 -26.14 13.16
CA MET A 186 28.40 -25.79 12.95
C MET A 186 29.16 -26.76 12.04
N ASP A 187 28.74 -28.02 11.97
CA ASP A 187 29.35 -29.05 11.12
C ASP A 187 28.94 -28.91 9.65
N MET A 188 27.84 -28.18 9.38
CA MET A 188 27.38 -27.88 8.03
C MET A 188 28.31 -26.88 7.34
N ARG A 189 28.81 -27.25 6.14
CA ARG A 189 29.60 -26.38 5.26
C ARG A 189 28.81 -26.05 4.00
N LEU A 190 28.24 -24.84 3.94
CA LEU A 190 27.50 -24.36 2.77
C LEU A 190 28.33 -23.35 1.97
N PRO A 191 28.25 -23.38 0.62
CA PRO A 191 28.79 -22.30 -0.21
C PRO A 191 28.09 -20.97 0.09
N ALA A 192 28.84 -19.86 0.08
CA ALA A 192 28.29 -18.53 0.33
C ALA A 192 27.15 -18.14 -0.63
N SER A 193 27.23 -18.57 -1.90
CA SER A 193 26.17 -18.35 -2.89
C SER A 193 24.84 -19.01 -2.51
N LEU A 194 24.89 -20.22 -1.96
CA LEU A 194 23.70 -20.94 -1.51
C LEU A 194 23.10 -20.27 -0.26
N MET A 195 23.96 -19.80 0.65
CA MET A 195 23.51 -19.05 1.83
C MET A 195 22.82 -17.74 1.46
N GLN A 196 23.36 -17.01 0.49
CA GLN A 196 22.74 -15.81 -0.05
C GLN A 196 21.41 -16.12 -0.76
N LYS A 197 21.33 -17.20 -1.54
CA LYS A 197 20.06 -17.68 -2.15
C LYS A 197 19.00 -17.92 -1.07
N TYR A 198 19.35 -18.63 0.01
CA TYR A 198 18.43 -18.92 1.10
C TYR A 198 18.03 -17.67 1.89
N MET A 199 18.96 -16.74 2.11
CA MET A 199 18.68 -15.44 2.73
C MET A 199 17.65 -14.64 1.91
N LEU A 200 17.80 -14.60 0.59
CA LEU A 200 16.84 -13.91 -0.28
C LEU A 200 15.47 -14.61 -0.30
N LYS A 201 15.44 -15.96 -0.28
CA LYS A 201 14.18 -16.72 -0.19
C LYS A 201 13.46 -16.51 1.15
N ALA A 202 14.21 -16.36 2.24
CA ALA A 202 13.68 -16.01 3.55
C ALA A 202 13.14 -14.58 3.58
N ALA A 203 13.90 -13.62 3.04
CA ALA A 203 13.50 -12.23 2.95
C ALA A 203 12.19 -12.06 2.15
N GLU A 204 12.10 -12.68 0.98
CA GLU A 204 10.90 -12.69 0.13
C GLU A 204 9.67 -13.22 0.90
N PHE A 205 9.84 -14.32 1.64
CA PHE A 205 8.77 -14.90 2.46
C PHE A 205 8.33 -13.96 3.59
N TYR A 206 9.26 -13.47 4.41
CA TYR A 206 8.91 -12.65 5.58
C TYR A 206 8.34 -11.28 5.16
N ILE A 207 8.89 -10.64 4.12
CA ILE A 207 8.34 -9.40 3.56
C ILE A 207 6.96 -9.68 2.99
N GLY A 208 6.82 -10.73 2.17
CA GLY A 208 5.53 -11.14 1.64
C GLY A 208 4.49 -11.38 2.74
N TYR A 209 4.89 -12.02 3.85
CA TYR A 209 4.02 -12.36 4.98
C TYR A 209 3.47 -11.10 5.67
N VAL A 210 4.32 -10.11 5.96
CA VAL A 210 3.89 -8.86 6.61
C VAL A 210 3.14 -7.92 5.69
N THR A 211 3.38 -7.99 4.37
CA THR A 211 2.70 -7.14 3.38
C THR A 211 1.39 -7.73 2.84
N ARG A 212 0.88 -8.82 3.43
CA ARG A 212 -0.38 -9.44 3.00
C ARG A 212 -1.54 -8.47 3.13
N GLY A 213 -2.32 -8.36 2.06
CA GLY A 213 -3.59 -7.63 2.07
C GLY A 213 -4.68 -8.36 2.85
N PRO A 214 -5.77 -7.67 3.22
CA PRO A 214 -6.93 -8.31 3.84
C PRO A 214 -7.54 -9.36 2.89
N SER A 215 -7.79 -10.57 3.39
CA SER A 215 -8.41 -11.66 2.60
C SER A 215 -9.88 -11.34 2.24
N PRO A 216 -10.31 -11.55 0.99
CA PRO A 216 -11.69 -11.27 0.55
C PRO A 216 -12.73 -12.28 1.07
N ASP A 217 -12.33 -13.46 1.55
CA ASP A 217 -13.26 -14.57 1.88
C ASP A 217 -14.11 -14.36 3.15
N VAL A 218 -13.91 -13.28 3.90
CA VAL A 218 -14.59 -13.08 5.19
C VAL A 218 -15.97 -12.42 5.05
N GLN A 219 -16.43 -12.07 3.84
CA GLN A 219 -17.76 -11.45 3.65
C GLN A 219 -18.93 -12.42 3.40
N ILE A 220 -18.70 -13.73 3.25
CA ILE A 220 -19.80 -14.66 2.88
C ILE A 220 -20.39 -15.47 4.05
N GLN A 221 -19.81 -15.47 5.25
CA GLN A 221 -20.38 -16.19 6.40
C GLN A 221 -20.99 -15.27 7.46
N GLY A 222 -22.09 -14.61 7.07
CA GLY A 222 -22.90 -13.77 7.93
C GLY A 222 -24.40 -13.98 7.69
N SER A 223 -24.88 -15.22 7.79
CA SER A 223 -26.30 -15.55 7.67
C SER A 223 -26.75 -16.48 8.81
N GLN A 224 -27.34 -15.86 9.83
CA GLN A 224 -28.37 -16.34 10.77
C GLN A 224 -28.31 -17.78 11.33
N GLU A 225 -28.21 -17.90 12.66
CA GLU A 225 -29.28 -18.51 13.46
C GLU A 225 -29.23 -18.12 14.97
N GLY A 226 -30.39 -17.65 15.45
CA GLY A 226 -30.95 -17.43 16.80
C GLY A 226 -30.16 -17.58 18.10
N GLY A 227 -30.26 -16.54 18.96
CA GLY A 227 -30.69 -16.74 20.36
C GLY A 227 -29.84 -16.18 21.53
N THR A 228 -30.34 -15.09 22.13
CA THR A 228 -30.25 -14.68 23.56
C THR A 228 -28.96 -14.07 24.18
N LEU A 229 -29.00 -12.73 24.31
CA LEU A 229 -28.56 -11.85 25.42
C LEU A 229 -27.49 -12.33 26.42
N LYS A 230 -26.28 -11.73 26.35
CA LYS A 230 -25.69 -10.77 27.31
C LYS A 230 -24.19 -10.56 27.02
N SER A 231 -23.79 -9.31 26.77
CA SER A 231 -22.39 -8.83 26.76
C SER A 231 -22.02 -8.32 28.17
N PRO A 232 -20.73 -8.25 28.61
CA PRO A 232 -19.63 -7.67 27.83
C PRO A 232 -18.26 -8.36 27.97
N THR A 233 -17.70 -8.76 26.83
CA THR A 233 -16.27 -8.54 26.51
C THR A 233 -16.18 -8.48 25.00
N VAL A 234 -15.61 -7.40 24.49
CA VAL A 234 -15.28 -7.21 23.07
C VAL A 234 -14.36 -8.35 22.66
N SER A 235 -14.91 -9.38 22.02
CA SER A 235 -14.12 -10.38 21.31
C SER A 235 -13.50 -9.66 20.11
N ARG A 236 -12.25 -9.23 20.27
CA ARG A 236 -11.37 -8.82 19.17
C ARG A 236 -11.41 -9.93 18.12
N GLY A 237 -12.14 -9.72 17.03
CA GLY A 237 -12.07 -10.59 15.87
C GLY A 237 -10.67 -10.44 15.25
N SER A 238 -9.72 -11.23 15.74
CA SER A 238 -8.38 -11.32 15.15
C SER A 238 -8.57 -11.89 13.75
N GLN A 239 -8.42 -11.03 12.74
CA GLN A 239 -8.27 -11.45 11.35
C GLN A 239 -7.23 -12.58 11.30
N ARG A 240 -7.63 -13.79 10.89
CA ARG A 240 -6.84 -15.01 11.07
C ARG A 240 -5.87 -15.20 9.91
N TYR A 241 -4.57 -15.24 10.22
CA TYR A 241 -3.48 -15.49 9.28
C TYR A 241 -3.36 -16.99 9.00
N VAL A 242 -4.21 -17.56 8.14
CA VAL A 242 -4.08 -18.97 7.74
C VAL A 242 -3.35 -19.06 6.40
N ILE A 243 -2.30 -19.88 6.33
CA ILE A 243 -1.59 -20.23 5.10
C ILE A 243 -2.21 -21.51 4.58
N ASP A 244 -2.60 -21.53 3.30
CA ASP A 244 -3.19 -22.72 2.68
C ASP A 244 -2.28 -23.95 2.86
N GLY A 245 -2.91 -25.08 3.22
CA GLY A 245 -2.21 -26.33 3.56
C GLY A 245 -1.66 -26.41 4.99
N LEU A 246 -1.83 -25.38 5.82
CA LEU A 246 -1.41 -25.39 7.23
C LEU A 246 -2.58 -25.12 8.19
N SER A 247 -2.42 -25.59 9.43
CA SER A 247 -3.33 -25.21 10.53
C SER A 247 -3.18 -23.72 10.88
N GLU A 248 -4.18 -23.14 11.55
CA GLU A 248 -4.12 -21.76 12.05
C GLU A 248 -2.89 -21.54 12.93
N LYS A 249 -2.64 -22.45 13.88
CA LYS A 249 -1.46 -22.39 14.77
C LYS A 249 -0.15 -22.47 13.97
N SER A 250 -0.08 -23.35 12.98
CA SER A 250 1.12 -23.55 12.16
C SER A 250 1.37 -22.39 11.19
N SER A 251 0.38 -21.54 10.94
CA SER A 251 0.46 -20.42 9.99
C SER A 251 0.98 -19.11 10.61
N VAL A 252 1.01 -19.03 11.94
CA VAL A 252 1.44 -17.83 12.66
C VAL A 252 2.97 -17.71 12.66
N VAL A 253 3.46 -16.53 12.26
CA VAL A 253 4.87 -16.14 12.35
C VAL A 253 4.98 -14.95 13.29
N ALA A 254 5.54 -15.18 14.48
CA ALA A 254 5.78 -14.12 15.46
C ALA A 254 7.03 -13.31 15.11
N GLU A 255 6.95 -11.98 15.23
CA GLU A 255 8.02 -11.01 14.96
C GLU A 255 8.80 -11.27 13.64
N PRO A 256 8.15 -11.21 12.46
CA PRO A 256 8.77 -11.56 11.19
C PRO A 256 10.07 -10.80 10.86
N TRP A 257 10.13 -9.50 11.22
CA TRP A 257 11.31 -8.67 11.00
C TRP A 257 12.50 -9.09 11.89
N GLU A 258 12.25 -9.45 13.14
CA GLU A 258 13.30 -9.92 14.06
C GLU A 258 13.81 -11.29 13.64
N ARG A 259 12.90 -12.20 13.25
CA ARG A 259 13.26 -13.52 12.67
C ARG A 259 14.14 -13.37 11.44
N LEU A 260 13.81 -12.43 10.55
CA LEU A 260 14.60 -12.16 9.35
C LEU A 260 15.99 -11.62 9.70
N LEU A 261 16.09 -10.78 10.72
CA LEU A 261 17.35 -10.24 11.20
C LEU A 261 18.24 -11.32 11.85
N ASP A 262 17.65 -12.25 12.59
CA ASP A 262 18.38 -13.41 13.15
C ASP A 262 18.96 -14.31 12.04
N VAL A 263 18.18 -14.58 10.99
CA VAL A 263 18.68 -15.34 9.82
C VAL A 263 19.82 -14.58 9.14
N LEU A 264 19.67 -13.27 8.94
CA LEU A 264 20.71 -12.43 8.33
C LEU A 264 22.00 -12.42 9.14
N ALA A 265 21.92 -12.36 10.47
CA ALA A 265 23.09 -12.38 11.35
C ALA A 265 23.87 -13.68 11.21
N VAL A 266 23.19 -14.83 11.21
CA VAL A 266 23.87 -16.13 11.03
C VAL A 266 24.47 -16.25 9.62
N VAL A 267 23.74 -15.79 8.60
CA VAL A 267 24.24 -15.80 7.22
C VAL A 267 25.45 -14.88 7.06
N GLY A 268 25.40 -13.68 7.63
CA GLY A 268 26.50 -12.72 7.59
C GLY A 268 27.78 -13.26 8.20
N ALA A 269 27.70 -13.84 9.40
CA ALA A 269 28.84 -14.44 10.09
C ALA A 269 29.49 -15.56 9.25
N ARG A 270 28.66 -16.42 8.64
CA ARG A 270 29.10 -17.56 7.83
C ARG A 270 29.59 -17.18 6.44
N CYS A 271 29.15 -16.05 5.91
CA CYS A 271 29.65 -15.44 4.67
C CYS A 271 30.85 -14.50 4.89
N GLU A 272 31.38 -14.42 6.12
CA GLU A 272 32.50 -13.56 6.50
C GLU A 272 32.24 -12.07 6.23
N TRP A 273 30.99 -11.62 6.39
CA TRP A 273 30.62 -10.22 6.23
C TRP A 273 31.27 -9.35 7.31
N GLN A 274 31.77 -8.17 6.91
CA GLN A 274 32.49 -7.30 7.85
C GLN A 274 31.55 -6.69 8.89
N GLY A 275 31.98 -6.69 10.16
CA GLY A 275 31.30 -5.98 11.26
C GLY A 275 30.38 -6.82 12.16
N ASP A 276 30.44 -8.14 12.08
CA ASP A 276 29.48 -9.05 12.72
C ASP A 276 29.87 -9.48 14.15
N LYS A 277 29.91 -8.53 15.08
CA LYS A 277 30.00 -8.81 16.52
C LYS A 277 28.89 -8.08 17.28
N GLY A 278 27.66 -8.60 17.17
CA GLY A 278 26.68 -8.50 18.26
C GLY A 278 25.70 -7.31 18.28
N GLN A 279 25.50 -6.58 17.18
CA GLN A 279 24.47 -5.51 17.11
C GLN A 279 23.40 -5.77 16.06
N ARG A 280 22.15 -5.89 16.54
CA ARG A 280 20.97 -6.48 15.86
C ARG A 280 19.87 -5.45 15.61
N ASN A 281 20.14 -4.38 14.88
CA ASN A 281 19.05 -3.54 14.39
C ASN A 281 19.32 -3.01 12.97
N TYR A 282 18.25 -2.63 12.29
CA TYR A 282 18.28 -2.17 10.90
C TYR A 282 18.96 -0.80 10.73
N ALA A 283 18.93 0.07 11.74
CA ALA A 283 19.55 1.39 11.67
C ALA A 283 21.09 1.29 11.64
N ASP A 284 21.67 0.49 12.53
CA ASP A 284 23.10 0.21 12.61
C ASP A 284 23.57 -0.58 11.38
N MET A 285 22.72 -1.47 10.86
CA MET A 285 22.97 -2.15 9.59
C MET A 285 23.15 -1.15 8.45
N LEU A 286 22.24 -0.17 8.32
CA LEU A 286 22.33 0.87 7.28
C LEU A 286 23.61 1.70 7.42
N GLN A 287 23.97 2.12 8.63
CA GLN A 287 25.21 2.90 8.86
C GLN A 287 26.45 2.12 8.44
N ARG A 288 26.52 0.83 8.77
CA ARG A 288 27.65 -0.03 8.37
C ARG A 288 27.76 -0.20 6.86
N VAL A 289 26.65 -0.48 6.17
CA VAL A 289 26.73 -0.66 4.71
C VAL A 289 26.95 0.64 3.96
N LYS A 290 26.55 1.79 4.51
CA LYS A 290 26.96 3.10 3.99
C LYS A 290 28.47 3.25 4.04
N GLU A 291 29.09 2.94 5.17
CA GLU A 291 30.54 3.02 5.31
C GLU A 291 31.26 2.04 4.37
N LEU A 292 30.80 0.79 4.30
CA LEU A 292 31.33 -0.21 3.37
C LEU A 292 31.22 0.24 1.89
N CYS A 293 30.10 0.88 1.54
CA CYS A 293 29.88 1.39 0.19
C CYS A 293 30.88 2.48 -0.20
N ARG A 294 31.36 3.31 0.75
CA ARG A 294 32.37 4.36 0.46
C ARG A 294 33.70 3.77 0.00
N TYR A 295 34.05 2.60 0.51
CA TYR A 295 35.28 1.89 0.16
C TYR A 295 35.12 0.97 -1.06
N LEU A 296 33.89 0.69 -1.50
CA LEU A 296 33.59 -0.24 -2.59
C LEU A 296 34.39 0.02 -3.88
N PRO A 297 34.59 1.29 -4.33
CA PRO A 297 35.38 1.57 -5.53
C PRO A 297 36.86 1.17 -5.43
N SER A 298 37.41 1.09 -4.22
CA SER A 298 38.82 0.75 -3.98
C SER A 298 39.08 -0.77 -3.88
N LEU A 299 38.02 -1.58 -3.87
CA LEU A 299 38.12 -3.04 -3.77
C LEU A 299 38.16 -3.66 -5.16
N GLU A 300 38.83 -4.81 -5.28
CA GLU A 300 38.91 -5.57 -6.54
C GLU A 300 38.58 -7.05 -6.33
N GLY A 301 38.26 -7.74 -7.43
CA GLY A 301 38.03 -9.19 -7.47
C GLY A 301 36.93 -9.69 -6.53
N ASP A 302 37.18 -10.85 -5.91
CA ASP A 302 36.21 -11.55 -5.06
C ASP A 302 35.81 -10.77 -3.81
N THR A 303 36.71 -9.94 -3.27
CA THR A 303 36.42 -9.10 -2.10
C THR A 303 35.39 -8.03 -2.44
N ARG A 304 35.50 -7.40 -3.61
CA ARG A 304 34.48 -6.45 -4.09
C ARG A 304 33.14 -7.13 -4.30
N SER A 305 33.12 -8.32 -4.91
CA SER A 305 31.89 -9.09 -5.13
C SER A 305 31.18 -9.41 -3.81
N ARG A 306 31.91 -9.92 -2.80
CA ARG A 306 31.36 -10.21 -1.47
C ARG A 306 30.79 -8.96 -0.78
N CYS A 307 31.52 -7.84 -0.82
CA CYS A 307 31.05 -6.57 -0.24
C CYS A 307 29.82 -6.04 -0.99
N CYS A 308 29.78 -6.16 -2.31
CA CYS A 308 28.62 -5.80 -3.14
C CYS A 308 27.37 -6.58 -2.69
N SER A 309 27.46 -7.91 -2.58
CA SER A 309 26.36 -8.75 -2.08
C SER A 309 25.92 -8.36 -0.67
N GLN A 310 26.87 -8.08 0.24
CA GLN A 310 26.57 -7.63 1.61
C GLN A 310 25.79 -6.31 1.59
N VAL A 311 26.28 -5.30 0.86
CA VAL A 311 25.63 -3.98 0.75
C VAL A 311 24.23 -4.12 0.16
N VAL A 312 24.08 -4.84 -0.95
CA VAL A 312 22.80 -4.98 -1.65
C VAL A 312 21.76 -5.68 -0.78
N ILE A 313 22.09 -6.83 -0.19
CA ILE A 313 21.13 -7.59 0.65
C ILE A 313 20.72 -6.75 1.86
N CYS A 314 21.68 -6.20 2.59
CA CYS A 314 21.39 -5.43 3.80
C CYS A 314 20.60 -4.14 3.51
N ALA A 315 21.03 -3.37 2.50
CA ALA A 315 20.35 -2.12 2.13
C ALA A 315 18.96 -2.38 1.57
N ALA A 316 18.76 -3.46 0.79
CA ALA A 316 17.43 -3.85 0.30
C ALA A 316 16.49 -4.22 1.46
N LEU A 317 16.97 -4.97 2.46
CA LEU A 317 16.16 -5.29 3.64
C LEU A 317 15.77 -4.04 4.44
N VAL A 318 16.71 -3.11 4.65
CA VAL A 318 16.41 -1.83 5.32
C VAL A 318 15.41 -1.01 4.49
N LEU A 319 15.59 -0.97 3.16
CA LEU A 319 14.68 -0.29 2.23
C LEU A 319 13.26 -0.84 2.36
N PHE A 320 13.07 -2.15 2.16
CA PHE A 320 11.73 -2.76 2.17
C PHE A 320 11.06 -2.64 3.54
N ARG A 321 11.82 -2.84 4.63
CA ARG A 321 11.30 -2.64 5.99
C ARG A 321 10.84 -1.20 6.22
N SER A 322 11.69 -0.24 5.89
CA SER A 322 11.41 1.18 6.16
C SER A 322 10.29 1.71 5.25
N ALA A 323 10.25 1.27 3.98
CA ALA A 323 9.15 1.53 3.07
C ALA A 323 7.84 0.91 3.58
N PHE A 324 7.87 -0.33 4.09
CA PHE A 324 6.70 -0.95 4.71
C PHE A 324 6.16 -0.14 5.89
N PHE A 325 7.01 0.30 6.83
CA PHE A 325 6.55 1.10 7.97
C PHE A 325 5.99 2.47 7.55
N TYR A 326 6.61 3.12 6.57
CA TYR A 326 6.09 4.37 6.01
C TYR A 326 4.71 4.16 5.36
N VAL A 327 4.57 3.17 4.48
CA VAL A 327 3.31 2.93 3.76
C VAL A 327 2.24 2.38 4.69
N SER A 328 2.60 1.63 5.74
CA SER A 328 1.64 1.17 6.76
C SER A 328 1.03 2.32 7.55
N ALA A 329 1.77 3.41 7.75
CA ALA A 329 1.25 4.62 8.38
C ALA A 329 0.42 5.47 7.39
N VAL A 330 0.84 5.52 6.12
CA VAL A 330 0.29 6.41 5.09
C VAL A 330 -0.91 5.80 4.35
N GLN A 331 -0.97 4.47 4.23
CA GLN A 331 -2.03 3.70 3.58
C GLN A 331 -2.30 2.39 4.35
N PRO A 332 -2.81 2.46 5.61
CA PRO A 332 -2.98 1.29 6.47
C PRO A 332 -3.93 0.22 5.90
N ALA A 333 -4.87 0.61 5.04
CA ALA A 333 -5.85 -0.30 4.44
C ALA A 333 -5.23 -1.38 3.53
N LEU A 334 -3.99 -1.21 3.07
CA LEU A 334 -3.30 -2.19 2.24
C LEU A 334 -2.84 -3.43 3.01
N PHE A 335 -2.76 -3.35 4.34
CA PHE A 335 -2.13 -4.38 5.16
C PHE A 335 -3.11 -4.99 6.15
N GLN A 336 -3.10 -6.31 6.24
CA GLN A 336 -3.92 -7.05 7.20
C GLN A 336 -3.38 -6.90 8.63
N GLY A 337 -4.26 -6.62 9.59
CA GLY A 337 -3.90 -6.54 11.03
C GLY A 337 -3.39 -5.17 11.49
N VAL A 338 -3.21 -4.21 10.57
CA VAL A 338 -3.07 -2.79 10.92
C VAL A 338 -4.49 -2.25 11.18
N ASN A 339 -4.70 -1.51 12.28
CA ASN A 339 -6.01 -0.93 12.64
C ASN A 339 -6.46 0.13 11.60
N ALA A 340 -6.91 -0.31 10.43
CA ALA A 340 -7.38 0.54 9.33
C ALA A 340 -8.68 1.28 9.68
N LEU A 341 -9.42 0.80 10.68
CA LEU A 341 -10.70 1.38 11.11
C LEU A 341 -10.54 2.71 11.89
N SER A 342 -9.34 3.03 12.40
CA SER A 342 -9.13 4.25 13.21
C SER A 342 -8.38 5.38 12.48
N SER A 343 -7.69 5.12 11.37
CA SER A 343 -6.88 6.12 10.66
C SER A 343 -7.05 6.00 9.15
N GLY A 344 -7.59 7.04 8.51
CA GLY A 344 -7.68 7.15 7.05
C GLY A 344 -6.30 7.33 6.38
N PRO A 345 -6.23 7.22 5.04
CA PRO A 345 -4.96 7.34 4.33
C PRO A 345 -4.42 8.78 4.38
N TRP A 346 -3.12 8.94 4.17
CA TRP A 346 -2.39 10.21 4.14
C TRP A 346 -1.81 10.45 2.76
N ILE A 347 -1.78 11.69 2.29
CA ILE A 347 -1.36 12.05 0.94
C ILE A 347 -0.17 12.99 1.00
N LEU A 348 0.91 12.67 0.30
CA LEU A 348 2.05 13.57 0.15
C LEU A 348 1.77 14.58 -0.98
N VAL A 349 1.73 15.86 -0.63
CA VAL A 349 1.39 16.99 -1.53
C VAL A 349 2.30 18.19 -1.30
N GLU A 350 2.26 19.18 -2.21
CA GLU A 350 2.96 20.47 -2.06
C GLU A 350 2.46 21.24 -0.82
N ASP A 351 3.37 21.92 -0.13
CA ASP A 351 3.00 22.80 0.99
C ASP A 351 2.46 24.15 0.48
N LEU A 352 1.24 24.47 0.91
CA LEU A 352 0.54 25.70 0.52
C LEU A 352 0.58 26.78 1.61
N SER A 353 1.41 26.66 2.64
CA SER A 353 1.45 27.63 3.75
C SER A 353 1.78 29.06 3.31
N SER A 354 2.44 29.23 2.16
CA SER A 354 2.78 30.52 1.58
C SER A 354 1.78 31.03 0.54
N VAL A 355 0.63 30.36 0.35
CA VAL A 355 -0.35 30.76 -0.68
C VAL A 355 -0.86 32.19 -0.49
N TYR A 356 -0.93 32.68 0.75
CA TYR A 356 -1.36 34.04 1.09
C TYR A 356 -0.21 35.07 1.15
N ASN A 357 1.06 34.64 1.05
CA ASN A 357 2.21 35.56 1.08
C ASN A 357 2.26 36.42 -0.19
N ASP A 358 3.08 37.47 -0.18
CA ASP A 358 3.21 38.36 -1.33
C ASP A 358 3.63 37.63 -2.61
N VAL A 359 3.16 38.12 -3.77
CA VAL A 359 3.75 37.74 -5.06
C VAL A 359 5.07 38.50 -5.15
N GLU A 360 6.13 37.97 -4.52
CA GLU A 360 7.48 38.48 -4.81
C GLU A 360 7.72 38.25 -6.30
N LEU A 361 7.72 39.34 -7.08
CA LEU A 361 8.08 39.35 -8.49
C LEU A 361 9.60 39.12 -8.59
N GLU A 362 10.03 37.89 -8.29
CA GLU A 362 11.42 37.48 -8.41
C GLU A 362 11.81 37.49 -9.90
N ARG A 363 12.44 38.59 -10.32
CA ARG A 363 13.25 38.72 -11.55
C ARG A 363 14.40 37.70 -11.65
N GLY A 364 14.47 36.70 -10.75
CA GLY A 364 15.51 35.67 -10.66
C GLY A 364 15.12 34.27 -11.14
N ALA A 365 13.85 33.84 -11.03
CA ALA A 365 13.47 32.44 -11.29
C ALA A 365 13.13 32.11 -12.75
N LEU A 366 12.81 33.12 -13.58
CA LEU A 366 12.51 32.94 -15.02
C LEU A 366 13.77 32.79 -15.90
N LYS A 367 14.99 32.90 -15.34
CA LYS A 367 16.23 32.85 -16.13
C LYS A 367 16.71 31.44 -16.49
N HIS A 368 16.12 30.38 -15.92
CA HIS A 368 16.45 29.00 -16.31
C HIS A 368 15.46 28.35 -17.29
N ALA A 369 14.35 29.00 -17.65
CA ALA A 369 13.36 28.44 -18.57
C ALA A 369 13.45 28.98 -20.02
N HIS A 370 14.12 30.10 -20.28
CA HIS A 370 14.09 30.77 -21.60
C HIS A 370 15.41 30.79 -22.40
N LYS A 371 16.47 30.08 -21.97
CA LYS A 371 17.68 29.90 -22.80
C LYS A 371 17.65 28.59 -23.61
N LYS A 372 16.55 28.28 -24.29
CA LYS A 372 16.53 27.29 -25.40
C LYS A 372 15.47 27.65 -26.46
N ARG A 373 15.59 28.82 -27.11
CA ARG A 373 15.00 29.03 -28.45
C ARG A 373 15.60 30.23 -29.20
N LYS A 374 16.72 30.00 -29.90
CA LYS A 374 17.04 30.55 -31.24
C LYS A 374 18.50 30.27 -31.59
N LEU A 375 18.72 29.33 -32.50
CA LEU A 375 19.32 29.54 -33.82
C LEU A 375 19.43 28.17 -34.50
N ALA A 376 18.66 28.03 -35.58
CA ALA A 376 18.87 26.98 -36.56
C ALA A 376 20.02 27.43 -37.47
N ASP A 377 21.14 26.72 -37.45
CA ASP A 377 21.82 26.31 -38.68
C ASP A 377 22.73 25.11 -38.40
N GLY A 378 22.84 24.20 -39.37
CA GLY A 378 23.19 22.81 -39.17
C GLY A 378 24.68 22.50 -38.94
N ARG A 379 24.94 21.55 -38.02
CA ARG A 379 25.78 20.36 -38.24
C ARG A 379 25.69 19.41 -37.05
N GLU A 380 25.27 18.19 -37.30
CA GLU A 380 25.21 17.11 -36.32
C GLU A 380 26.57 16.84 -35.67
N LYS A 381 26.61 16.89 -34.33
CA LYS A 381 27.48 16.05 -33.51
C LYS A 381 26.70 15.60 -32.28
N THR A 382 26.61 14.29 -32.12
CA THR A 382 26.12 13.58 -30.94
C THR A 382 27.02 13.91 -29.75
N MET A 383 26.46 14.47 -28.66
CA MET A 383 27.13 14.45 -27.36
C MET A 383 26.15 14.25 -26.21
N SER A 384 26.64 13.36 -25.35
CA SER A 384 26.08 12.70 -24.19
C SER A 384 25.43 13.63 -23.17
N SER A 385 24.36 13.10 -22.57
CA SER A 385 23.72 13.60 -21.36
C SER A 385 24.50 13.05 -20.17
N ASP A 386 25.42 13.84 -19.64
CA ASP A 386 25.94 13.69 -18.27
C ASP A 386 26.36 15.07 -17.80
N ASP A 387 25.72 15.55 -16.73
CA ASP A 387 26.26 16.52 -15.78
C ASP A 387 25.46 16.35 -14.48
N GLU A 388 25.91 15.35 -13.72
CA GLU A 388 25.74 15.22 -12.27
C GLU A 388 26.55 16.34 -11.60
N GLU A 389 25.91 17.40 -11.12
CA GLU A 389 26.48 18.23 -10.04
C GLU A 389 25.41 19.12 -9.37
N GLY A 390 25.04 18.77 -8.14
CA GLY A 390 24.10 19.57 -7.34
C GLY A 390 23.74 19.03 -5.94
N LEU A 391 24.54 18.12 -5.36
CA LEU A 391 24.31 17.58 -4.02
C LEU A 391 24.70 18.61 -2.95
N GLY A 392 23.77 19.49 -2.53
CA GLY A 392 24.02 20.21 -1.27
C GLY A 392 23.17 21.40 -0.82
N LYS A 393 22.20 21.95 -1.58
CA LYS A 393 21.64 23.27 -1.19
C LYS A 393 20.12 23.49 -1.11
N ASN A 394 19.25 22.49 -1.26
CA ASN A 394 17.83 22.62 -0.83
C ASN A 394 17.25 21.25 -0.48
N ARG A 395 17.36 20.84 0.79
CA ARG A 395 16.71 19.62 1.28
C ARG A 395 15.22 19.95 1.50
N ARG A 396 14.32 19.37 0.69
CA ARG A 396 12.87 19.51 0.90
C ARG A 396 12.49 18.84 2.22
N HIS A 397 11.61 19.47 2.99
CA HIS A 397 11.08 18.89 4.21
C HIS A 397 9.67 18.35 3.99
N ILE A 398 9.30 17.28 4.70
CA ILE A 398 7.92 16.79 4.78
C ILE A 398 7.34 17.27 6.11
N LEU A 399 6.33 18.12 6.02
CA LEU A 399 5.59 18.68 7.15
C LEU A 399 4.41 17.79 7.50
N VAL A 400 4.15 17.63 8.79
CA VAL A 400 3.04 16.81 9.31
C VAL A 400 2.39 17.55 10.47
N ASN A 401 1.06 17.53 10.53
CA ASN A 401 0.35 17.98 11.71
C ASN A 401 0.52 16.95 12.84
N LYS A 402 1.36 17.28 13.82
CA LYS A 402 1.73 16.39 14.93
C LYS A 402 0.56 15.96 15.80
N ASN A 403 -0.54 16.73 15.81
CA ASN A 403 -1.72 16.43 16.60
C ASN A 403 -2.65 15.43 15.89
N GLU A 404 -2.56 15.31 14.57
CA GLU A 404 -3.44 14.48 13.76
C GLU A 404 -2.81 13.12 13.39
N MET A 405 -1.48 13.04 13.32
CA MET A 405 -0.76 11.81 12.98
C MET A 405 -0.03 11.21 14.20
N PRO A 406 -0.57 10.13 14.80
CA PRO A 406 0.20 9.33 15.75
C PRO A 406 1.45 8.75 15.09
N GLY A 407 2.59 8.74 15.80
CA GLY A 407 3.84 8.18 15.26
C GLY A 407 4.42 8.95 14.06
N TRP A 408 4.15 10.25 13.95
CA TRP A 408 4.66 11.08 12.84
C TRP A 408 6.19 11.06 12.75
N SER A 409 6.89 11.02 13.88
CA SER A 409 8.36 10.99 13.93
C SER A 409 8.91 9.73 13.27
N GLU A 410 8.38 8.58 13.66
CA GLU A 410 8.73 7.24 13.19
C GLU A 410 8.38 7.09 11.71
N THR A 411 7.27 7.67 11.27
CA THR A 411 6.87 7.66 9.85
C THR A 411 7.86 8.45 8.99
N LEU A 412 8.21 9.67 9.42
CA LEU A 412 9.18 10.50 8.70
C LEU A 412 10.60 9.94 8.75
N GLU A 413 10.96 9.23 9.82
CA GLU A 413 12.23 8.51 9.93
C GLU A 413 12.25 7.28 9.02
N SER A 414 11.15 6.54 8.94
CA SER A 414 10.99 5.40 8.03
C SER A 414 11.10 5.84 6.57
N PHE A 415 10.45 6.95 6.18
CA PHE A 415 10.61 7.52 4.84
C PHE A 415 12.06 7.92 4.54
N ARG A 416 12.71 8.62 5.47
CA ARG A 416 14.10 9.06 5.31
C ARG A 416 15.06 7.88 5.17
N THR A 417 14.91 6.87 6.03
CA THR A 417 15.71 5.65 6.01
C THR A 417 15.52 4.89 4.70
N ALA A 418 14.27 4.71 4.26
CA ALA A 418 13.96 4.04 2.99
C ALA A 418 14.60 4.78 1.80
N ARG A 419 14.45 6.12 1.74
CA ARG A 419 15.07 6.95 0.69
C ARG A 419 16.59 6.84 0.70
N GLU A 420 17.22 6.91 1.87
CA GLU A 420 18.67 6.78 1.99
C GLU A 420 19.17 5.39 1.58
N SER A 421 18.41 4.33 1.87
CA SER A 421 18.72 2.98 1.37
C SER A 421 18.54 2.87 -0.15
N TRP A 422 17.51 3.52 -0.72
CA TRP A 422 17.32 3.58 -2.17
C TRP A 422 18.49 4.30 -2.87
N ASP A 423 18.86 5.49 -2.37
CA ASP A 423 19.98 6.28 -2.90
C ASP A 423 21.29 5.48 -2.84
N LEU A 424 21.52 4.73 -1.75
CA LEU A 424 22.69 3.85 -1.59
C LEU A 424 22.71 2.71 -2.61
N LEU A 425 21.57 2.05 -2.86
CA LEU A 425 21.47 0.96 -3.83
C LEU A 425 21.71 1.44 -5.28
N HIS A 426 21.47 2.72 -5.56
CA HIS A 426 21.65 3.34 -6.88
C HIS A 426 22.96 4.16 -6.98
N SER A 427 23.84 4.10 -5.99
CA SER A 427 25.07 4.91 -6.00
C SER A 427 26.16 4.34 -6.92
N HIS A 428 26.07 3.06 -7.29
CA HIS A 428 27.01 2.38 -8.18
C HIS A 428 26.26 1.38 -9.08
N ASP A 429 26.65 1.31 -10.36
CA ASP A 429 26.03 0.40 -11.35
C ASP A 429 25.98 -1.07 -10.91
N SER A 430 27.03 -1.53 -10.21
CA SER A 430 27.09 -2.91 -9.71
C SER A 430 26.04 -3.18 -8.63
N LEU A 431 25.78 -2.21 -7.75
CA LEU A 431 24.76 -2.32 -6.70
C LEU A 431 23.37 -2.28 -7.33
N GLU A 432 23.15 -1.33 -8.24
CA GLU A 432 21.88 -1.14 -8.93
C GLU A 432 21.51 -2.39 -9.75
N THR A 433 22.49 -2.99 -10.43
CA THR A 433 22.28 -4.20 -11.24
C THR A 433 21.85 -5.39 -10.38
N GLU A 434 22.54 -5.65 -9.26
CA GLU A 434 22.17 -6.73 -8.34
C GLU A 434 20.83 -6.46 -7.65
N PHE A 435 20.54 -5.22 -7.28
CA PHE A 435 19.25 -4.85 -6.71
C PHE A 435 18.10 -5.05 -7.72
N LYS A 436 18.28 -4.64 -8.98
CA LYS A 436 17.31 -4.89 -10.05
C LYS A 436 17.05 -6.39 -10.26
N LYS A 437 18.06 -7.26 -10.11
CA LYS A 437 17.88 -8.71 -10.15
C LYS A 437 16.98 -9.22 -9.02
N ILE A 438 17.16 -8.69 -7.79
CA ILE A 438 16.27 -9.02 -6.66
C ILE A 438 14.84 -8.59 -6.98
N CYS A 439 14.65 -7.32 -7.39
CA CYS A 439 13.33 -6.77 -7.73
C CYS A 439 12.62 -7.55 -8.84
N ALA A 440 13.35 -7.94 -9.90
CA ALA A 440 12.81 -8.73 -10.99
C ALA A 440 12.45 -10.16 -10.54
N THR A 441 13.29 -10.80 -9.73
CA THR A 441 13.05 -12.15 -9.21
C THR A 441 11.81 -12.19 -8.32
N TRP A 442 11.64 -11.17 -7.46
CA TRP A 442 10.51 -11.06 -6.53
C TRP A 442 9.26 -10.42 -7.16
N LYS A 443 9.33 -10.00 -8.43
CA LYS A 443 8.25 -9.31 -9.15
C LYS A 443 7.71 -8.10 -8.36
N THR A 444 8.61 -7.29 -7.81
CA THR A 444 8.25 -6.16 -6.94
C THR A 444 7.47 -5.07 -7.67
N ASP A 445 7.46 -5.08 -9.00
CA ASP A 445 6.62 -4.24 -9.84
C ASP A 445 5.12 -4.47 -9.62
N SER A 446 4.73 -5.67 -9.17
CA SER A 446 3.36 -6.01 -8.77
C SER A 446 2.98 -5.51 -7.36
N TRP A 447 3.96 -5.07 -6.56
CA TRP A 447 3.72 -4.65 -5.18
C TRP A 447 3.20 -3.21 -5.12
N LEU A 448 1.88 -3.05 -5.00
CA LEU A 448 1.23 -1.73 -4.91
C LEU A 448 1.82 -0.87 -3.78
N TRP A 449 2.04 -1.44 -2.59
CA TRP A 449 2.60 -0.71 -1.46
C TRP A 449 3.98 -0.14 -1.76
N PHE A 450 4.84 -0.91 -2.43
CA PHE A 450 6.18 -0.46 -2.79
C PHE A 450 6.12 0.60 -3.89
N ARG A 451 5.21 0.44 -4.86
CA ARG A 451 4.95 1.45 -5.89
C ARG A 451 4.53 2.79 -5.28
N ILE A 452 3.64 2.79 -4.28
CA ILE A 452 3.23 4.01 -3.55
C ILE A 452 4.44 4.71 -2.91
N PHE A 453 5.29 3.96 -2.21
CA PHE A 453 6.52 4.52 -1.64
C PHE A 453 7.42 5.15 -2.73
N LEU A 454 7.64 4.45 -3.84
CA LEU A 454 8.46 4.97 -4.93
C LEU A 454 7.85 6.23 -5.55
N THR A 455 6.54 6.30 -5.73
CA THR A 455 5.85 7.50 -6.22
C THR A 455 6.06 8.68 -5.26
N ASP A 456 5.83 8.49 -3.95
CA ASP A 456 6.02 9.53 -2.94
C ASP A 456 7.49 9.98 -2.87
N MET A 457 8.45 9.07 -3.04
CA MET A 457 9.87 9.38 -3.12
C MET A 457 10.22 10.21 -4.38
N ILE A 458 9.64 9.88 -5.53
CA ILE A 458 9.84 10.64 -6.78
C ILE A 458 9.23 12.05 -6.66
N ILE A 459 8.08 12.20 -6.01
CA ILE A 459 7.48 13.51 -5.66
C ILE A 459 8.44 14.29 -4.75
N TYR A 460 8.97 13.64 -3.71
CA TYR A 460 9.97 14.23 -2.80
C TYR A 460 11.24 14.69 -3.52
N GLN A 461 11.69 13.94 -4.52
CA GLN A 461 12.83 14.31 -5.36
C GLN A 461 12.52 15.44 -6.37
N GLY A 462 11.24 15.83 -6.54
CA GLY A 462 10.83 16.85 -7.50
C GLY A 462 10.71 16.36 -8.94
N GLN A 463 10.74 15.05 -9.17
CA GLN A 463 10.69 14.46 -10.51
C GLN A 463 9.21 14.27 -10.95
N TYR A 464 8.45 15.36 -10.97
CA TYR A 464 6.98 15.34 -11.12
C TYR A 464 6.46 14.64 -12.38
N ARG A 465 7.18 14.73 -13.51
CA ARG A 465 6.78 14.01 -14.74
C ARG A 465 6.83 12.49 -14.58
N LYS A 466 7.82 11.97 -13.84
CA LYS A 466 7.91 10.53 -13.52
C LYS A 466 6.87 10.14 -12.47
N ALA A 467 6.58 11.04 -11.52
CA ALA A 467 5.51 10.81 -10.55
C ALA A 467 4.15 10.70 -11.26
N LEU A 468 3.87 11.59 -12.21
CA LEU A 468 2.65 11.55 -13.03
C LEU A 468 2.53 10.22 -13.79
N SER A 469 3.57 9.75 -14.49
CA SER A 469 3.48 8.47 -15.21
C SER A 469 3.19 7.31 -14.26
N SER A 470 3.82 7.29 -13.09
CA SER A 470 3.58 6.29 -12.04
C SER A 470 2.15 6.36 -11.48
N LEU A 471 1.62 7.56 -11.21
CA LEU A 471 0.24 7.78 -10.73
C LEU A 471 -0.81 7.34 -11.75
N HIS A 472 -0.59 7.60 -13.04
CA HIS A 472 -1.49 7.14 -14.10
C HIS A 472 -1.52 5.60 -14.20
N GLN A 473 -0.37 4.94 -14.06
CA GLN A 473 -0.30 3.48 -14.04
C GLN A 473 -1.03 2.88 -12.84
N MET A 474 -0.94 3.50 -11.66
CA MET A 474 -1.69 3.04 -10.48
C MET A 474 -3.19 3.22 -10.66
N ALA A 475 -3.63 4.35 -11.23
CA ALA A 475 -5.04 4.60 -11.51
C ALA A 475 -5.65 3.63 -12.53
N ALA A 476 -4.87 3.19 -13.52
CA ALA A 476 -5.32 2.20 -14.52
C ALA A 476 -5.54 0.81 -13.93
N VAL A 477 -4.74 0.42 -12.93
CA VAL A 477 -4.85 -0.88 -12.24
C VAL A 477 -6.01 -0.92 -11.24
N GLN A 478 -6.40 0.24 -10.70
CA GLN A 478 -7.44 0.38 -9.69
C GLN A 478 -8.85 0.66 -10.26
N GLN A 479 -9.04 0.70 -11.59
CA GLN A 479 -10.38 0.87 -12.15
C GLN A 479 -11.28 -0.33 -11.81
N PRO A 480 -12.45 -0.13 -11.18
CA PRO A 480 -13.42 -1.19 -10.97
C PRO A 480 -13.87 -1.73 -12.33
N GLN A 481 -13.93 -3.06 -12.47
CA GLN A 481 -14.63 -3.65 -13.61
C GLN A 481 -16.09 -3.15 -13.62
N PRO A 482 -16.67 -2.81 -14.78
CA PRO A 482 -18.06 -2.37 -14.86
C PRO A 482 -18.98 -3.47 -14.33
N GLY A 483 -19.53 -3.28 -13.12
CA GLY A 483 -20.44 -4.22 -12.46
C GLY A 483 -20.20 -4.46 -10.98
N GLN A 484 -19.01 -4.15 -10.43
CA GLN A 484 -18.73 -4.25 -8.99
C GLN A 484 -18.69 -2.86 -8.34
N GLN A 485 -19.86 -2.39 -7.89
CA GLN A 485 -19.89 -1.28 -6.93
C GLN A 485 -19.53 -1.83 -5.56
N SER A 486 -18.32 -1.57 -5.09
CA SER A 486 -17.94 -1.84 -3.70
C SER A 486 -18.85 -1.05 -2.77
N PRO A 487 -19.54 -1.69 -1.80
CA PRO A 487 -20.50 -1.03 -0.92
C PRO A 487 -19.84 -0.11 0.15
N SER A 488 -18.52 0.02 0.15
CA SER A 488 -17.80 0.98 1.00
C SER A 488 -17.23 2.12 0.15
N GLY A 489 -17.43 3.37 0.55
CA GLY A 489 -16.82 4.56 -0.10
C GLY A 489 -15.28 4.61 -0.06
N GLN A 490 -14.60 3.51 0.24
CA GLN A 490 -13.15 3.37 0.29
C GLN A 490 -12.50 3.40 -1.11
N ALA A 491 -13.13 2.79 -2.12
CA ALA A 491 -12.63 2.83 -3.51
C ALA A 491 -12.61 4.26 -4.08
N SER A 492 -13.51 5.13 -3.60
CA SER A 492 -13.55 6.55 -3.98
C SER A 492 -12.38 7.35 -3.38
N LEU A 493 -11.95 7.05 -2.15
CA LEU A 493 -10.87 7.77 -1.48
C LEU A 493 -9.48 7.46 -2.05
N GLU A 494 -9.22 6.22 -2.47
CA GLU A 494 -7.95 5.85 -3.11
C GLU A 494 -7.81 6.50 -4.50
N HIS A 495 -8.91 6.57 -5.24
CA HIS A 495 -8.97 7.32 -6.48
C HIS A 495 -8.71 8.82 -6.26
N HIS A 496 -9.34 9.41 -5.22
CA HIS A 496 -9.09 10.80 -4.84
C HIS A 496 -7.62 11.04 -4.48
N ARG A 497 -6.95 10.12 -3.76
CA ARG A 497 -5.51 10.23 -3.45
C ARG A 497 -4.69 10.45 -4.72
N ALA A 498 -4.84 9.57 -5.71
CA ALA A 498 -4.06 9.65 -6.93
C ALA A 498 -4.32 10.96 -7.69
N LEU A 499 -5.58 11.39 -7.79
CA LEU A 499 -5.95 12.65 -8.44
C LEU A 499 -5.38 13.88 -7.72
N ILE A 500 -5.39 13.89 -6.38
CA ILE A 500 -4.83 14.98 -5.58
C ILE A 500 -3.32 15.07 -5.77
N GLN A 501 -2.60 13.94 -5.78
CA GLN A 501 -1.16 13.92 -6.06
C GLN A 501 -0.86 14.35 -7.50
N GLN A 502 -1.70 13.96 -8.47
CA GLN A 502 -1.59 14.44 -9.86
C GLN A 502 -1.77 15.95 -9.94
N ALA A 503 -2.79 16.51 -9.28
CA ALA A 503 -3.03 17.94 -9.22
C ALA A 503 -1.83 18.69 -8.64
N SER A 504 -1.29 18.18 -7.53
CA SER A 504 -0.10 18.71 -6.88
C SER A 504 1.12 18.69 -7.81
N CYS A 505 1.32 17.61 -8.56
CA CYS A 505 2.41 17.50 -9.54
C CYS A 505 2.24 18.46 -10.72
N HIS A 506 1.03 18.58 -11.28
CA HIS A 506 0.73 19.52 -12.36
C HIS A 506 0.94 20.97 -11.90
N TYR A 507 0.51 21.32 -10.68
CA TYR A 507 0.77 22.64 -10.10
C TYR A 507 2.27 22.95 -10.03
N ALA A 508 3.08 22.01 -9.53
CA ALA A 508 4.52 22.19 -9.43
C ALA A 508 5.23 22.27 -10.81
N LEU A 509 4.62 21.71 -11.86
CA LEU A 509 5.08 21.85 -13.26
C LEU A 509 4.62 23.15 -13.93
N GLY A 510 3.75 23.94 -13.28
CA GLY A 510 3.12 25.14 -13.86
C GLY A 510 1.96 24.83 -14.81
N GLU A 511 1.47 23.59 -14.84
CA GLU A 511 0.37 23.12 -15.68
C GLU A 511 -0.97 23.35 -14.95
N TYR A 512 -1.27 24.62 -14.66
CA TYR A 512 -2.37 25.02 -13.77
C TYR A 512 -3.74 24.55 -14.24
N ARG A 513 -4.01 24.56 -15.55
CA ARG A 513 -5.26 24.05 -16.11
C ARG A 513 -5.47 22.57 -15.79
N MET A 514 -4.44 21.74 -15.98
CA MET A 514 -4.51 20.31 -15.65
C MET A 514 -4.64 20.09 -14.15
N ALA A 515 -3.93 20.88 -13.33
CA ALA A 515 -4.06 20.82 -11.88
C ALA A 515 -5.52 21.06 -11.44
N CYS A 516 -6.14 22.14 -11.92
CA CYS A 516 -7.53 22.46 -11.60
C CYS A 516 -8.52 21.42 -12.14
N GLU A 517 -8.31 20.86 -13.33
CA GLU A 517 -9.15 19.78 -13.84
C GLU A 517 -9.20 18.60 -12.87
N LYS A 518 -8.04 18.12 -12.41
CA LYS A 518 -7.96 17.03 -11.43
C LYS A 518 -8.58 17.39 -10.08
N LEU A 519 -8.41 18.62 -9.61
CA LEU A 519 -9.04 19.08 -8.36
C LEU A 519 -10.57 19.13 -8.47
N LEU A 520 -11.10 19.60 -9.60
CA LEU A 520 -12.54 19.70 -9.82
C LEU A 520 -13.19 18.32 -9.94
N ASP A 521 -12.47 17.33 -10.48
CA ASP A 521 -12.89 15.92 -10.45
C ASP A 521 -12.98 15.41 -9.02
N VAL A 522 -11.98 15.68 -8.18
CA VAL A 522 -12.01 15.32 -6.75
C VAL A 522 -13.17 16.00 -6.03
N VAL A 523 -13.32 17.32 -6.17
CA VAL A 523 -14.39 18.09 -5.51
C VAL A 523 -15.77 17.60 -5.91
N SER A 524 -15.97 17.14 -7.15
CA SER A 524 -17.24 16.56 -7.60
C SER A 524 -17.66 15.29 -6.86
N GLY A 525 -16.70 14.53 -6.32
CA GLY A 525 -16.94 13.35 -5.49
C GLY A 525 -17.02 13.63 -3.99
N LEU A 526 -16.77 14.87 -3.53
CA LEU A 526 -16.78 15.22 -2.11
C LEU A 526 -18.15 15.74 -1.67
N ILE A 527 -18.54 15.37 -0.44
CA ILE A 527 -19.68 15.95 0.27
C ILE A 527 -19.13 17.05 1.20
N PRO A 528 -19.64 18.30 1.11
CA PRO A 528 -19.24 19.37 2.03
C PRO A 528 -19.55 18.99 3.48
N PRO A 529 -18.65 19.23 4.43
CA PRO A 529 -18.95 18.97 5.84
C PRO A 529 -20.08 19.90 6.33
N ASN A 530 -21.02 19.33 7.08
CA ASN A 530 -22.01 20.13 7.82
C ASN A 530 -21.30 20.96 8.88
N GLN A 531 -21.68 22.23 9.03
CA GLN A 531 -21.16 23.12 10.08
C GLN A 531 -21.49 22.51 11.46
N GLU A 532 -20.51 21.93 12.13
CA GLU A 532 -20.48 22.00 13.59
C GLU A 532 -19.99 23.41 13.95
N PRO A 533 -20.59 24.07 14.96
CA PRO A 533 -20.14 25.39 15.38
C PRO A 533 -18.67 25.29 15.77
N VAL A 534 -17.82 25.92 14.96
CA VAL A 534 -16.42 26.14 15.28
C VAL A 534 -16.42 26.94 16.58
N LYS A 535 -16.12 26.29 17.71
CA LYS A 535 -15.56 26.99 18.85
C LYS A 535 -14.36 27.73 18.29
N THR A 536 -14.40 29.05 18.36
CA THR A 536 -13.32 29.97 18.01
C THR A 536 -12.01 29.35 18.50
N LEU A 537 -11.22 28.82 17.57
CA LEU A 537 -9.89 28.32 17.85
C LEU A 537 -8.97 29.55 17.93
N GLU A 538 -9.21 30.40 18.94
CA GLU A 538 -8.39 31.58 19.21
C GLU A 538 -6.99 31.22 19.74
N ASP A 539 -6.65 29.93 19.86
CA ASP A 539 -5.44 29.50 20.59
C ASP A 539 -4.40 28.70 19.79
N GLN A 540 -4.39 28.80 18.45
CA GLN A 540 -3.27 28.26 17.63
C GLN A 540 -2.38 29.34 17.00
N THR A 541 -2.48 30.59 17.44
CA THR A 541 -1.47 31.60 17.13
C THR A 541 -0.35 31.57 18.17
N ARG A 542 0.73 30.83 17.85
CA ARG A 542 2.15 31.22 18.01
C ARG A 542 3.06 29.98 18.06
N VAL A 543 3.34 29.41 16.89
CA VAL A 543 4.68 28.89 16.63
C VAL A 543 5.17 29.54 15.35
N LYS A 544 5.92 30.64 15.49
CA LYS A 544 6.70 31.19 14.37
C LYS A 544 7.85 30.22 14.07
N THR A 545 7.58 29.12 13.37
CA THR A 545 8.62 28.46 12.58
C THR A 545 8.91 29.36 11.39
N LYS A 546 10.13 29.89 11.30
CA LYS A 546 10.61 30.59 10.10
C LYS A 546 10.41 29.66 8.90
N THR A 547 9.38 29.90 8.10
CA THR A 547 9.13 29.20 6.85
C THR A 547 10.22 29.62 5.86
N ARG A 548 11.04 28.65 5.43
CA ARG A 548 11.97 28.83 4.32
C ARG A 548 11.20 28.69 3.00
N LYS A 549 11.71 29.32 1.94
CA LYS A 549 11.05 29.46 0.63
C LYS A 549 10.63 28.10 0.01
N GLY A 550 9.32 27.89 -0.11
CA GLY A 550 8.62 27.47 -1.33
C GLY A 550 8.81 26.07 -1.94
N ASN A 551 9.43 25.10 -1.27
CA ASN A 551 9.66 23.75 -1.84
C ASN A 551 9.40 22.60 -0.85
N ASP A 552 8.72 22.87 0.26
CA ASP A 552 8.41 21.84 1.25
C ASP A 552 7.14 21.08 0.86
N LEU A 553 7.04 19.84 1.30
CA LEU A 553 5.89 18.97 1.11
C LEU A 553 5.14 18.81 2.41
N ARG A 554 3.90 18.35 2.34
CA ARG A 554 3.04 18.05 3.49
C ARG A 554 2.39 16.68 3.35
N LEU A 555 2.30 15.93 4.46
CA LEU A 555 1.38 14.80 4.55
C LEU A 555 0.02 15.30 5.04
N LEU A 556 -0.99 15.15 4.19
CA LEU A 556 -2.37 15.59 4.43
C LEU A 556 -3.28 14.37 4.69
N PRO A 557 -4.14 14.37 5.71
CA PRO A 557 -5.15 13.33 5.86
C PRO A 557 -6.11 13.32 4.66
N CYS A 558 -6.40 12.15 4.10
CA CYS A 558 -7.35 11.98 3.01
C CYS A 558 -8.79 11.90 3.57
N THR A 559 -9.26 13.01 4.13
CA THR A 559 -10.65 13.18 4.62
C THR A 559 -11.30 14.35 3.91
N SER A 560 -12.62 14.36 3.74
CA SER A 560 -13.32 15.51 3.12
C SER A 560 -13.02 16.83 3.85
N LYS A 561 -12.86 16.78 5.18
CA LYS A 561 -12.50 17.93 6.02
C LYS A 561 -11.13 18.52 5.67
N SER A 562 -10.16 17.70 5.27
CA SER A 562 -8.80 18.14 4.96
C SER A 562 -8.58 18.37 3.47
N VAL A 563 -9.21 17.57 2.62
CA VAL A 563 -9.03 17.59 1.16
C VAL A 563 -9.72 18.79 0.52
N LEU A 564 -10.98 19.09 0.87
CA LEU A 564 -11.69 20.21 0.25
C LEU A 564 -10.95 21.56 0.47
N PRO A 565 -10.52 21.90 1.70
CA PRO A 565 -9.62 23.03 1.95
C PRO A 565 -8.38 23.07 1.06
N PHE A 566 -7.69 21.94 0.96
CA PHE A 566 -6.48 21.84 0.15
C PHE A 566 -6.78 22.10 -1.33
N CYS A 567 -7.88 21.56 -1.87
CA CYS A 567 -8.30 21.82 -3.23
C CYS A 567 -8.55 23.31 -3.47
N LEU A 568 -9.27 23.99 -2.56
CA LEU A 568 -9.56 25.42 -2.64
C LEU A 568 -8.27 26.26 -2.61
N GLN A 569 -7.34 25.94 -1.70
CA GLN A 569 -6.04 26.61 -1.60
C GLN A 569 -5.17 26.38 -2.84
N LEU A 570 -5.15 25.16 -3.39
CA LEU A 570 -4.36 24.85 -4.58
C LEU A 570 -4.93 25.55 -5.83
N MET A 571 -6.26 25.62 -5.97
CA MET A 571 -6.90 26.41 -7.02
C MET A 571 -6.58 27.90 -6.88
N LEU A 572 -6.63 28.44 -5.64
CA LEU A 572 -6.21 29.83 -5.39
C LEU A 572 -4.77 30.04 -5.85
N ALA A 573 -3.87 29.10 -5.53
CA ALA A 573 -2.48 29.15 -5.97
C ALA A 573 -2.32 29.12 -7.50
N CYS A 574 -3.13 28.33 -8.21
CA CYS A 574 -3.19 28.28 -9.68
C CYS A 574 -3.60 29.63 -10.29
N PHE A 575 -4.63 30.29 -9.74
CA PHE A 575 -5.11 31.57 -10.25
C PHE A 575 -4.27 32.76 -9.82
N LYS A 576 -3.62 32.70 -8.65
CA LYS A 576 -2.92 33.82 -8.03
C LYS A 576 -1.93 34.49 -8.99
N LEU A 577 -1.04 33.73 -9.62
CA LEU A 577 -0.03 34.33 -10.51
C LEU A 577 -0.71 35.10 -11.65
N ARG A 578 -1.65 34.45 -12.36
CA ARG A 578 -2.36 35.02 -13.51
C ARG A 578 -3.17 36.27 -13.13
N ALA A 579 -3.95 36.17 -12.05
CA ALA A 579 -4.80 37.24 -11.55
C ALA A 579 -4.02 38.52 -11.22
N PHE A 580 -2.75 38.41 -10.80
CA PHE A 580 -1.92 39.57 -10.46
C PHE A 580 -0.95 40.00 -11.57
N THR A 581 -0.54 39.14 -12.49
CA THR A 581 0.41 39.50 -13.57
C THR A 581 -0.22 40.07 -14.84
N ASP A 582 -1.43 39.65 -15.22
CA ASP A 582 -2.04 40.10 -16.47
C ASP A 582 -2.70 41.48 -16.30
N ASN A 583 -2.63 42.34 -17.31
CA ASN A 583 -2.99 43.76 -17.18
C ASN A 583 -4.51 43.98 -17.01
N ARG A 584 -5.36 43.09 -17.53
CA ARG A 584 -6.82 43.10 -17.33
C ARG A 584 -7.43 41.70 -17.47
N ASP A 585 -7.36 40.91 -16.40
CA ASP A 585 -8.04 39.61 -16.28
C ASP A 585 -8.99 39.60 -15.07
N ASP A 586 -10.14 40.26 -15.25
CA ASP A 586 -11.16 40.41 -14.21
C ASP A 586 -11.81 39.07 -13.83
N LEU A 587 -11.87 38.11 -14.77
CA LEU A 587 -12.41 36.77 -14.52
C LEU A 587 -11.53 36.00 -13.53
N SER A 588 -10.22 35.94 -13.79
CA SER A 588 -9.26 35.31 -12.86
C SER A 588 -9.24 36.03 -11.52
N LEU A 589 -9.30 37.36 -11.52
CA LEU A 589 -9.31 38.17 -10.29
C LEU A 589 -10.59 37.93 -9.47
N GLY A 590 -11.75 37.81 -10.13
CA GLY A 590 -13.00 37.44 -9.48
C GLY A 590 -13.00 36.02 -8.92
N HIS A 591 -12.42 35.05 -9.62
CA HIS A 591 -12.21 33.70 -9.06
C HIS A 591 -11.31 33.72 -7.81
N VAL A 592 -10.25 34.55 -7.80
CA VAL A 592 -9.42 34.76 -6.61
C VAL A 592 -10.24 35.34 -5.46
N VAL A 593 -11.09 36.35 -5.70
CA VAL A 593 -11.98 36.92 -4.67
C VAL A 593 -12.92 35.86 -4.07
N VAL A 594 -13.54 35.02 -4.92
CA VAL A 594 -14.42 33.94 -4.45
C VAL A 594 -13.65 32.96 -3.55
N LEU A 595 -12.46 32.52 -3.97
CA LEU A 595 -11.65 31.54 -3.25
C LEU A 595 -11.06 32.08 -1.94
N LEU A 596 -10.75 33.39 -1.87
CA LEU A 596 -10.19 34.05 -0.69
C LEU A 596 -11.12 34.03 0.53
N GLN A 597 -12.42 33.79 0.33
CA GLN A 597 -13.37 33.68 1.44
C GLN A 597 -13.05 32.52 2.38
N TYR A 598 -12.44 31.44 1.88
CA TYR A 598 -12.26 30.18 2.60
C TYR A 598 -11.50 30.32 3.93
N ASP A 599 -10.27 30.86 3.90
CA ASP A 599 -9.43 31.06 5.09
C ASP A 599 -9.45 32.52 5.56
N TRP A 600 -10.62 33.17 5.58
CA TRP A 600 -10.74 34.52 6.12
C TRP A 600 -10.48 34.52 7.65
N PRO A 601 -9.68 35.45 8.22
CA PRO A 601 -9.02 36.62 7.60
C PRO A 601 -7.57 36.38 7.13
N GLN A 602 -7.04 35.14 7.10
CA GLN A 602 -5.67 34.89 6.64
C GLN A 602 -5.41 35.39 5.21
N GLY A 603 -6.44 35.34 4.36
CA GLY A 603 -6.40 35.86 2.98
C GLY A 603 -6.58 37.37 2.82
N GLU A 604 -6.84 38.13 3.89
CA GLU A 604 -7.19 39.56 3.85
C GLU A 604 -6.13 40.40 3.11
N MET A 605 -4.85 40.20 3.42
CA MET A 605 -3.76 40.95 2.77
C MET A 605 -3.69 40.70 1.26
N LEU A 606 -4.05 39.49 0.80
CA LEU A 606 -4.09 39.16 -0.63
C LEU A 606 -5.37 39.70 -1.27
N PHE A 607 -6.47 39.76 -0.54
CA PHE A 607 -7.72 40.41 -0.94
C PHE A 607 -7.54 41.91 -1.14
N LEU A 608 -6.92 42.63 -0.20
CA LEU A 608 -6.65 44.06 -0.32
C LEU A 608 -5.80 44.38 -1.56
N LYS A 609 -4.88 43.50 -1.95
CA LYS A 609 -4.14 43.63 -3.21
C LYS A 609 -5.00 43.43 -4.44
N ALA A 610 -5.97 42.53 -4.39
CA ALA A 610 -6.96 42.38 -5.46
C ALA A 610 -7.79 43.66 -5.58
N VAL A 611 -8.20 44.25 -4.46
CA VAL A 611 -8.89 45.54 -4.40
C VAL A 611 -8.02 46.67 -4.97
N ASP A 612 -6.75 46.79 -4.57
CA ASP A 612 -5.81 47.77 -5.12
C ASP A 612 -5.65 47.63 -6.64
N LYS A 613 -5.61 46.40 -7.15
CA LYS A 613 -5.55 46.13 -8.58
C LYS A 613 -6.84 46.56 -9.30
N ILE A 614 -8.00 46.28 -8.72
CA ILE A 614 -9.30 46.76 -9.23
C ILE A 614 -9.34 48.29 -9.27
N CYS A 615 -8.85 48.96 -8.21
CA CYS A 615 -8.74 50.41 -8.15
C CYS A 615 -7.85 50.96 -9.27
N GLN A 616 -6.70 50.34 -9.51
CA GLN A 616 -5.78 50.72 -10.60
C GLN A 616 -6.41 50.53 -11.99
N GLN A 617 -7.28 49.51 -12.16
CA GLN A 617 -7.99 49.27 -13.41
C GLN A 617 -9.15 50.24 -13.63
N GLY A 618 -9.74 50.80 -12.57
CA GLY A 618 -10.86 51.75 -12.61
C GLY A 618 -12.22 51.13 -12.96
N SER A 619 -12.24 49.85 -13.32
CA SER A 619 -13.43 49.07 -13.65
C SER A 619 -13.18 47.60 -13.29
N PHE A 620 -14.23 46.87 -12.90
CA PHE A 620 -14.16 45.45 -12.63
C PHE A 620 -15.46 44.75 -13.05
N GLN A 621 -15.35 43.71 -13.87
CA GLN A 621 -16.47 42.92 -14.36
C GLN A 621 -16.38 41.47 -13.87
N TYR A 622 -17.41 41.02 -13.13
CA TYR A 622 -17.49 39.64 -12.65
C TYR A 622 -18.95 39.23 -12.38
N GLU A 623 -19.57 38.56 -13.34
CA GLU A 623 -20.99 38.19 -13.30
C GLU A 623 -21.33 37.17 -12.20
N ASN A 624 -20.33 36.45 -11.68
CA ASN A 624 -20.45 35.44 -10.65
C ASN A 624 -20.38 36.00 -9.21
N PHE A 625 -20.21 37.32 -9.04
CA PHE A 625 -20.01 37.94 -7.73
C PHE A 625 -21.16 37.65 -6.76
N PHE A 626 -22.39 38.00 -7.15
CA PHE A 626 -23.57 37.79 -6.32
C PHE A 626 -23.97 36.30 -6.20
N ASN A 627 -23.38 35.40 -6.99
CA ASN A 627 -23.65 33.97 -6.85
C ASN A 627 -22.89 33.38 -5.65
N TYR A 628 -21.65 33.83 -5.42
CA TYR A 628 -20.69 33.11 -4.57
C TYR A 628 -19.99 33.95 -3.49
N VAL A 629 -20.01 35.29 -3.53
CA VAL A 629 -19.36 36.15 -2.51
C VAL A 629 -20.35 36.46 -1.38
N THR A 630 -20.18 35.86 -0.21
CA THR A 630 -21.06 36.02 0.98
C THR A 630 -20.35 36.59 2.21
N ASN A 631 -19.02 36.73 2.19
CA ASN A 631 -18.24 37.33 3.27
C ASN A 631 -18.57 38.83 3.44
N ILE A 632 -18.94 39.25 4.66
CA ILE A 632 -19.43 40.61 4.94
C ILE A 632 -18.36 41.67 4.68
N ASP A 633 -17.14 41.46 5.17
CA ASP A 633 -16.04 42.42 5.01
C ASP A 633 -15.73 42.66 3.52
N MET A 634 -15.74 41.59 2.70
CA MET A 634 -15.58 41.73 1.24
C MET A 634 -16.73 42.49 0.59
N LEU A 635 -17.98 42.24 1.01
CA LEU A 635 -19.15 42.94 0.47
C LEU A 635 -19.11 44.44 0.80
N GLU A 636 -18.70 44.79 2.03
CA GLU A 636 -18.53 46.18 2.46
C GLU A 636 -17.46 46.90 1.63
N GLU A 637 -16.31 46.26 1.39
CA GLU A 637 -15.25 46.82 0.55
C GLU A 637 -15.72 47.05 -0.90
N PHE A 638 -16.41 46.08 -1.51
CA PHE A 638 -16.96 46.27 -2.85
C PHE A 638 -18.07 47.35 -2.92
N ALA A 639 -18.85 47.52 -1.85
CA ALA A 639 -19.79 48.62 -1.74
C ALA A 639 -19.06 49.98 -1.65
N TYR A 640 -17.97 50.04 -0.87
CA TYR A 640 -17.12 51.22 -0.71
C TYR A 640 -16.48 51.66 -2.03
N LEU A 641 -15.96 50.73 -2.85
CA LEU A 641 -15.32 51.05 -4.16
C LEU A 641 -16.20 51.85 -5.12
N ARG A 642 -17.52 51.71 -5.03
CA ARG A 642 -18.48 52.43 -5.88
C ARG A 642 -18.75 53.86 -5.40
N THR A 643 -18.39 54.19 -4.16
CA THR A 643 -18.59 55.52 -3.57
C THR A 643 -17.61 56.55 -4.15
N PRO A 644 -17.90 57.86 -4.02
CA PRO A 644 -16.93 58.91 -4.32
C PRO A 644 -15.60 58.74 -3.57
N GLU A 645 -15.67 58.32 -2.31
CA GLU A 645 -14.52 58.15 -1.41
C GLU A 645 -13.67 56.92 -1.78
N GLY A 646 -14.32 55.84 -2.26
CA GLY A 646 -13.67 54.61 -2.74
C GLY A 646 -13.22 54.64 -4.20
N GLY A 647 -13.23 55.80 -4.86
CA GLY A 647 -12.64 55.98 -6.21
C GLY A 647 -13.60 55.86 -7.39
N ARG A 648 -14.92 55.69 -7.16
CA ARG A 648 -15.97 55.56 -8.20
C ARG A 648 -15.67 54.48 -9.23
N ILE A 649 -15.20 53.33 -8.77
CA ILE A 649 -14.88 52.20 -9.64
C ILE A 649 -16.16 51.72 -10.36
N GLN A 650 -16.05 51.46 -11.68
CA GLN A 650 -17.15 50.89 -12.46
C GLN A 650 -17.27 49.39 -12.18
N LEU A 651 -18.28 48.98 -11.41
CA LEU A 651 -18.52 47.59 -11.04
C LEU A 651 -19.66 46.97 -11.87
N GLU A 652 -19.32 45.97 -12.69
CA GLU A 652 -20.26 45.17 -13.49
C GLU A 652 -20.39 43.77 -12.88
N LEU A 653 -21.17 43.67 -11.81
CA LEU A 653 -21.33 42.45 -11.00
C LEU A 653 -22.63 41.68 -11.26
N LEU A 654 -23.57 42.29 -11.99
CA LEU A 654 -24.84 41.69 -12.35
C LEU A 654 -24.69 40.99 -13.71
N PRO A 655 -25.23 39.77 -13.89
CA PRO A 655 -25.21 39.11 -15.19
C PRO A 655 -25.95 39.98 -16.22
N ASN A 656 -25.31 40.23 -17.37
CA ASN A 656 -25.91 41.00 -18.45
C ASN A 656 -27.14 40.26 -19.00
N GLN A 657 -28.36 40.72 -18.69
CA GLN A 657 -29.63 40.16 -19.20
C GLN A 657 -29.86 40.47 -20.70
N GLY A 658 -28.82 40.34 -21.53
CA GLY A 658 -28.78 40.84 -22.90
C GLY A 658 -28.29 39.84 -23.93
N MET A 659 -28.60 38.54 -23.82
CA MET A 659 -28.45 37.60 -24.96
C MET A 659 -29.27 36.29 -24.86
N LEU A 660 -30.50 36.36 -24.32
CA LEU A 660 -31.41 35.20 -24.23
C LEU A 660 -32.71 35.45 -25.03
N ILE A 661 -32.63 35.21 -26.33
CA ILE A 661 -33.76 34.97 -27.25
C ILE A 661 -33.22 33.88 -28.21
N LYS A 662 -33.55 32.59 -28.16
CA LYS A 662 -34.75 31.82 -27.79
C LYS A 662 -34.31 30.46 -27.24
N ASN A 663 -35.03 29.93 -26.26
CA ASN A 663 -35.49 28.54 -26.30
C ASN A 663 -36.79 28.45 -25.48
N PRO A 664 -37.81 27.70 -25.95
CA PRO A 664 -39.09 27.61 -25.28
C PRO A 664 -38.99 26.72 -24.03
N SER A 665 -39.74 27.09 -23.00
CA SER A 665 -39.85 26.44 -21.69
C SER A 665 -40.23 24.96 -21.77
N PRO A 666 -39.81 24.11 -20.80
CA PRO A 666 -40.42 22.82 -20.58
C PRO A 666 -41.60 22.95 -19.60
N ALA A 667 -42.77 22.47 -20.02
CA ALA A 667 -43.88 22.19 -19.11
C ALA A 667 -43.67 20.81 -18.45
N LEU A 668 -44.06 20.72 -17.19
CA LEU A 668 -44.06 19.51 -16.37
C LEU A 668 -44.77 18.33 -17.05
N GLY A 669 -44.18 17.14 -16.91
CA GLY A 669 -44.80 15.86 -17.21
C GLY A 669 -44.04 14.75 -16.50
N VAL A 670 -44.67 14.21 -15.46
CA VAL A 670 -44.26 13.08 -14.63
C VAL A 670 -44.18 11.81 -15.50
N GLU A 671 -43.17 10.95 -15.32
CA GLU A 671 -43.33 9.53 -15.00
C GLU A 671 -42.01 8.73 -15.02
N LEU A 672 -42.06 7.65 -14.26
CA LEU A 672 -41.05 6.79 -13.69
C LEU A 672 -40.72 5.61 -14.62
N ASN A 673 -39.47 5.12 -14.59
CA ASN A 673 -39.00 3.77 -15.00
C ASN A 673 -39.20 3.36 -16.49
N THR A 674 -38.24 2.73 -17.18
CA THR A 674 -37.68 1.40 -16.87
C THR A 674 -36.51 1.11 -17.84
N LEU A 675 -35.52 0.38 -17.34
CA LEU A 675 -34.42 -0.30 -18.05
C LEU A 675 -34.82 -0.97 -19.38
N LEU A 676 -33.90 -1.02 -20.37
CA LEU A 676 -33.53 -2.26 -21.07
C LEU A 676 -32.27 -2.15 -21.94
N LEU A 677 -31.51 -3.23 -21.90
CA LEU A 677 -30.21 -3.50 -22.53
C LEU A 677 -30.29 -3.79 -24.04
N GLN A 678 -29.12 -3.81 -24.66
CA GLN A 678 -28.80 -4.18 -26.06
C GLN A 678 -29.31 -5.56 -26.53
N GLY A 679 -29.54 -5.67 -27.85
CA GLY A 679 -29.66 -6.94 -28.58
C GLY A 679 -29.93 -6.82 -30.09
N VAL A 680 -28.85 -6.76 -30.90
CA VAL A 680 -28.55 -7.53 -32.14
C VAL A 680 -29.61 -7.76 -33.27
N GLN A 681 -29.13 -7.59 -34.54
CA GLN A 681 -29.63 -8.09 -35.87
C GLN A 681 -30.80 -7.30 -36.52
N THR A 682 -30.88 -6.94 -37.82
CA THR A 682 -30.32 -7.41 -39.12
C THR A 682 -30.33 -6.29 -40.21
N MET A 683 -29.62 -6.54 -41.33
CA MET A 683 -29.69 -5.95 -42.70
C MET A 683 -31.07 -5.39 -43.14
N ASP A 684 -31.25 -4.44 -44.08
CA ASP A 684 -30.74 -4.41 -45.47
C ASP A 684 -31.05 -3.06 -46.20
N ARG A 685 -30.25 -2.71 -47.23
CA ARG A 685 -30.54 -1.94 -48.48
C ARG A 685 -30.97 -0.44 -48.51
N TYR A 686 -30.08 0.34 -49.14
CA TYR A 686 -30.27 1.54 -49.99
C TYR A 686 -31.34 1.36 -51.13
N PRO A 687 -31.83 2.39 -51.89
CA PRO A 687 -31.08 3.59 -52.34
C PRO A 687 -31.82 4.94 -52.54
N ARG A 688 -30.97 5.94 -52.85
CA ARG A 688 -31.15 7.30 -53.48
C ARG A 688 -32.20 7.42 -54.60
N PRO A 689 -32.60 8.67 -54.95
CA PRO A 689 -31.99 9.46 -56.07
C PRO A 689 -31.67 10.93 -55.68
N LEU A 690 -30.49 11.51 -55.95
CA LEU A 690 -29.97 12.17 -57.18
C LEU A 690 -30.60 13.54 -57.55
N LEU A 691 -29.92 14.64 -57.14
CA LEU A 691 -29.39 15.83 -57.86
C LEU A 691 -30.25 16.59 -58.93
N PRO A 692 -30.03 17.90 -59.22
CA PRO A 692 -28.73 18.62 -59.43
C PRO A 692 -28.59 20.04 -58.82
N GLN A 693 -27.43 20.51 -58.33
CA GLN A 693 -26.33 21.29 -58.97
C GLN A 693 -26.77 22.45 -59.91
N SER A 694 -26.76 23.74 -59.46
CA SER A 694 -25.67 24.76 -59.44
C SER A 694 -25.96 25.90 -60.47
N PRO A 695 -25.30 27.09 -60.55
CA PRO A 695 -24.22 27.71 -59.74
C PRO A 695 -24.36 29.27 -59.48
N SER A 696 -23.39 29.82 -58.72
CA SER A 696 -22.72 31.15 -58.83
C SER A 696 -23.51 32.48 -58.79
N CYS A 697 -23.11 33.39 -57.86
CA CYS A 697 -22.49 34.71 -58.15
C CYS A 697 -22.35 35.59 -56.89
N LEU A 698 -21.14 36.09 -56.65
CA LEU A 698 -20.81 37.29 -55.83
C LEU A 698 -21.36 38.55 -56.55
N PRO A 699 -21.69 39.66 -55.86
CA PRO A 699 -20.64 40.67 -55.59
C PRO A 699 -20.82 41.57 -54.34
N HIS A 700 -19.66 42.07 -53.90
CA HIS A 700 -19.31 43.40 -53.37
C HIS A 700 -20.24 44.23 -52.45
N LEU A 701 -19.62 44.63 -51.32
CA LEU A 701 -19.88 45.80 -50.48
C LEU A 701 -20.17 47.11 -51.26
N PRO A 702 -20.81 48.06 -50.56
CA PRO A 702 -20.25 49.39 -50.46
C PRO A 702 -20.09 49.88 -49.01
N SER A 703 -18.98 50.59 -48.78
CA SER A 703 -18.67 51.40 -47.62
C SER A 703 -19.27 52.81 -47.74
N LEU A 704 -19.68 53.41 -46.61
CA LEU A 704 -19.45 54.80 -46.16
C LEU A 704 -20.33 55.16 -44.93
N PRO A 705 -19.98 56.19 -44.14
CA PRO A 705 -20.02 56.20 -42.68
C PRO A 705 -21.07 57.15 -42.09
N ALA A 706 -21.44 57.00 -40.81
CA ALA A 706 -22.00 58.11 -40.03
C ALA A 706 -22.05 57.86 -38.51
N SER A 707 -21.57 58.87 -37.78
CA SER A 707 -22.02 59.38 -36.49
C SER A 707 -22.22 58.45 -35.27
N ARG A 708 -21.28 58.61 -34.32
CA ARG A 708 -21.55 58.45 -32.88
C ARG A 708 -22.69 59.40 -32.49
N HIS A 709 -23.88 58.86 -32.21
CA HIS A 709 -24.89 59.55 -31.42
C HIS A 709 -24.72 59.20 -29.94
N HIS A 710 -24.30 60.18 -29.15
CA HIS A 710 -24.48 60.18 -27.71
C HIS A 710 -25.98 60.27 -27.40
N THR A 711 -26.61 59.15 -27.07
CA THR A 711 -27.95 59.15 -26.47
C THR A 711 -27.80 59.24 -24.95
N VAL A 712 -28.16 60.39 -24.40
CA VAL A 712 -28.16 60.68 -22.97
C VAL A 712 -29.30 59.92 -22.29
N THR A 713 -28.98 58.89 -21.51
CA THR A 713 -29.95 58.10 -20.72
C THR A 713 -29.94 58.53 -19.25
N ARG A 714 -30.51 59.73 -18.98
CA ARG A 714 -30.61 60.32 -17.63
C ARG A 714 -31.54 59.56 -16.66
N GLY A 715 -32.24 58.51 -17.12
CA GLY A 715 -33.13 57.66 -16.30
C GLY A 715 -32.64 56.24 -16.02
N ILE A 716 -31.70 55.71 -16.82
CA ILE A 716 -31.21 54.32 -16.68
C ILE A 716 -30.22 54.20 -15.52
N THR A 717 -29.45 55.26 -15.26
CA THR A 717 -28.41 55.29 -14.21
C THR A 717 -28.97 55.30 -12.78
N LYS A 718 -30.22 55.74 -12.56
CA LYS A 718 -30.89 55.64 -11.25
C LYS A 718 -31.36 54.21 -10.96
N GLY A 719 -31.94 53.51 -11.94
CA GLY A 719 -32.35 52.10 -11.81
C GLY A 719 -31.17 51.19 -11.47
N VAL A 720 -30.05 51.34 -12.20
CA VAL A 720 -28.83 50.55 -11.99
C VAL A 720 -28.16 50.81 -10.63
N LYS A 721 -28.41 51.95 -9.98
CA LYS A 721 -27.94 52.21 -8.60
C LYS A 721 -28.82 51.51 -7.57
N GLU A 722 -30.14 51.54 -7.77
CA GLU A 722 -31.09 50.89 -6.87
C GLU A 722 -31.01 49.37 -6.96
N ASP A 723 -30.86 48.82 -8.17
CA ASP A 723 -30.69 47.39 -8.41
C ASP A 723 -29.42 46.84 -7.73
N PHE A 724 -28.33 47.60 -7.75
CA PHE A 724 -27.10 47.22 -7.06
C PHE A 724 -27.25 47.24 -5.53
N ARG A 725 -27.89 48.29 -4.98
CA ARG A 725 -28.16 48.38 -3.54
C ARG A 725 -29.00 47.19 -3.08
N LEU A 726 -30.08 46.89 -3.80
CA LEU A 726 -30.94 45.75 -3.50
C LEU A 726 -30.22 44.41 -3.67
N ALA A 727 -29.35 44.26 -4.66
CA ALA A 727 -28.53 43.07 -4.84
C ALA A 727 -27.53 42.88 -3.68
N MET A 728 -26.91 43.96 -3.19
CA MET A 728 -26.04 43.91 -2.02
C MET A 728 -26.80 43.55 -0.74
N GLU A 729 -27.96 44.16 -0.49
CA GLU A 729 -28.81 43.82 0.67
C GLU A 729 -29.24 42.35 0.65
N ARG A 730 -29.60 41.82 -0.52
CA ARG A 730 -29.90 40.40 -0.71
C ARG A 730 -28.68 39.49 -0.51
N GLN A 731 -27.49 39.98 -0.83
CA GLN A 731 -26.28 39.19 -0.65
C GLN A 731 -25.83 39.15 0.81
N VAL A 732 -25.97 40.26 1.54
CA VAL A 732 -25.71 40.33 2.99
C VAL A 732 -26.62 39.38 3.75
N SER A 733 -27.88 39.19 3.35
CA SER A 733 -28.77 38.21 4.00
C SER A 733 -28.31 36.75 3.83
N ARG A 734 -27.39 36.47 2.90
CA ARG A 734 -26.77 35.15 2.67
C ARG A 734 -25.47 34.93 3.46
N CYS A 735 -25.04 35.88 4.30
CA CYS A 735 -23.80 35.75 5.09
C CYS A 735 -23.79 34.53 6.04
N GLY A 736 -24.97 34.03 6.43
CA GLY A 736 -25.12 32.81 7.24
C GLY A 736 -25.06 31.50 6.47
N GLU A 737 -24.92 31.51 5.13
CA GLU A 737 -24.76 30.30 4.34
C GLU A 737 -23.48 29.54 4.72
N ASN A 738 -23.52 28.20 4.65
CA ASN A 738 -22.32 27.40 4.83
C ASN A 738 -21.32 27.69 3.71
N LEU A 739 -20.24 28.40 4.04
CA LEU A 739 -19.23 28.82 3.09
C LEU A 739 -18.62 27.66 2.29
N LEU A 740 -18.35 26.52 2.92
CA LEU A 740 -17.81 25.35 2.22
C LEU A 740 -18.81 24.80 1.20
N SER A 741 -20.11 24.86 1.48
CA SER A 741 -21.15 24.51 0.52
C SER A 741 -21.24 25.51 -0.64
N VAL A 742 -21.08 26.81 -0.35
CA VAL A 742 -21.04 27.86 -1.39
C VAL A 742 -19.85 27.68 -2.33
N LEU A 743 -18.65 27.45 -1.77
CA LEU A 743 -17.43 27.25 -2.52
C LEU A 743 -17.41 25.91 -3.28
N HIS A 744 -17.99 24.86 -2.70
CA HIS A 744 -18.20 23.60 -3.40
C HIS A 744 -19.10 23.80 -4.62
N ARG A 745 -20.26 24.48 -4.45
CA ARG A 745 -21.17 24.80 -5.56
C ARG A 745 -20.49 25.65 -6.64
N PHE A 746 -19.65 26.62 -6.25
CA PHE A 746 -18.82 27.38 -7.19
C PHE A 746 -17.94 26.46 -8.04
N CYS A 747 -17.24 25.50 -7.41
CA CYS A 747 -16.39 24.55 -8.12
C CYS A 747 -17.19 23.68 -9.11
N ILE A 748 -18.38 23.21 -8.71
CA ILE A 748 -19.20 22.32 -9.56
C ILE A 748 -19.85 23.08 -10.72
N ASN A 749 -20.51 24.20 -10.43
CA ASN A 749 -21.29 24.94 -11.43
C ASN A 749 -20.38 25.66 -12.43
N GLU A 750 -19.26 26.22 -11.95
CA GLU A 750 -18.34 26.99 -12.79
C GLU A 750 -17.19 26.15 -13.34
N LYS A 751 -17.23 24.80 -13.20
CA LYS A 751 -16.13 23.87 -13.59
C LYS A 751 -15.53 24.19 -14.96
N ILE A 752 -16.37 24.37 -15.97
CA ILE A 752 -15.93 24.63 -17.36
C ILE A 752 -15.20 25.98 -17.46
N ILE A 753 -15.77 27.02 -16.84
CA ILE A 753 -15.23 28.40 -16.86
C ILE A 753 -13.90 28.46 -16.09
N ILE A 754 -13.82 27.79 -14.93
CA ILE A 754 -12.60 27.67 -14.14
C ILE A 754 -11.47 27.02 -14.96
N ILE A 755 -11.76 25.95 -15.71
CA ILE A 755 -10.73 25.28 -16.53
C ILE A 755 -10.32 26.15 -17.73
N GLN A 756 -11.27 26.81 -18.40
CA GLN A 756 -11.00 27.64 -19.58
C GLN A 756 -10.27 28.95 -19.24
N SER A 757 -10.41 29.44 -18.00
CA SER A 757 -9.73 30.64 -17.50
C SER A 757 -8.28 30.40 -17.07
N LEU A 758 -7.74 29.19 -17.23
CA LEU A 758 -6.33 28.86 -16.97
C LEU A 758 -5.61 28.47 -18.26
N PRO A 759 -4.32 28.85 -18.40
CA PRO A 759 -3.53 28.61 -19.61
C PRO A 759 -3.20 27.13 -19.83
#